data_AF-A0AAD9LNW2-F1
#
_entry.id   AF-A0AAD9LNW2-F1
#
_cell.length_a   1.000
_cell.length_b   1.000
_cell.length_c   1.000
_cell.angle_alpha   90.00
_cell.angle_beta   90.00
_cell.angle_gamma   90.00
#
_symmetry.space_group_name_H-M   'P 1'
#
loop_
_entity.id
_entity.type
_entity.pdbx_description
1 polymer ?
#
loop_
_entity_poly.entity_id
_entity_poly.type
_entity_poly.pdbx_seq_one_letter_code
_entity_poly.pdbx_strand_id
1 'polypeptide(L)'
;MTSQLWRSPRSLSVSAALPRRVSYLSIRFASSTSATTQSDDHREHRVFSGIQPTGTPHLGNYCGAIAKWVALQDSSHMTSPTGSSESDAVVSSTSTSPTRLYSVVDLHAITVPFNAPQMPNQVHSMVAALLGSGLDPSRNILFRQSDVAAHAELAWLLSCITPLGWLQRMTQFKQKAAAAKSESSLGLLAYPVLMAADILLYRATHVPVGDDQQQHLELTRMIATTFNDRFGSNRPEGKEVLPKPFPMVEEDTTTLSGAQRKPLARIMSLRDPSKKMSKSDTSALSRIELTDTADEIRKKVRKATTDAISGIYYDREERPGVSNLLDIASAVTDQSVVQLEKQYAEYRTGAFKDSVADAVIAKICPIGERIKQYEADQEYIDQVLANGAAQASELAAVTMKDVKEVMVPQPGVTFRFFSSRRLMKLLVSFAVCGLLRGVHGYTCPNFCSSRGLCLAQGLCTCPNGWSGPDCSIASCPLGEAWADQVTGTDKGHNLVPCSNRGVCDFDSGLCTCDSGFTGGACERMTCTCAGHGSCKSMTKYALMKDPGRGTVYPYENNWDANKIYGCVCDAGYAGSNCALRICPVGDDPLTGTSIDPNGLQRNEKQRVNCKATSGSFTLTFAGYTTEPIFSDDSAKTVRAKLVAIPSVSAATVTFGGITLTACTTIGNDISIEFTQDFGDLPTMYGNPAKLFHSTPSVKPTLIITTVTDGTKENLPCSRRGLCDTATGVCTCYPSYFSSDGNGAIGQRGDCGFVSGAVTACPGEIACSGRGTCRGPPTYDCICNEGFTGGDCNERLCPKGRSWFDRPISAADTAHALVECSNAGECDRVKGDCLCLPGFTGAACNRLICPNDCSGHGTCYTMEQLAKRTTLNGETMSWTYGAVPNKKETWDYDVVQGCLCSPGWEGHDCSLRSCPTGDDPMTLRQQNEVQMLVCKGNSGFFNLKFRDAATPQLPFNVPVTSLTNALNALTTIGKVAVAYSTDTNGVTGSPACNSAGSNTIRIEFLTNFGDLPPLRWILDGALTLTISVDGVGGSVRGTKEEAVCSNRGICNHITGVCRCVYGFTSSDGFGGEGDRGDCGYMEPLYLTSAAQQANAV
;
A
#
# COMPACT_ATOMS: atom_id res chain seq x y z
N MET A 1 32.25 -10.41 57.09
CA MET A 1 31.93 -11.70 57.76
C MET A 1 31.62 -11.37 59.23
N THR A 2 30.56 -11.86 59.89
CA THR A 2 29.44 -12.78 59.50
C THR A 2 28.29 -12.71 60.53
N SER A 3 27.02 -12.93 60.14
CA SER A 3 25.78 -12.84 60.98
C SER A 3 24.56 -13.55 60.33
N GLN A 4 23.31 -13.38 60.84
CA GLN A 4 21.95 -13.91 60.41
C GLN A 4 21.46 -15.26 61.03
N LEU A 5 20.16 -15.68 61.03
CA LEU A 5 18.89 -15.21 60.37
C LEU A 5 17.57 -15.25 61.26
N TRP A 6 16.44 -15.92 60.91
CA TRP A 6 15.04 -15.63 61.42
C TRP A 6 13.98 -16.78 61.47
N ARG A 7 12.85 -16.61 62.24
CA ARG A 7 11.43 -17.01 61.89
C ARG A 7 10.32 -16.58 62.92
N SER A 8 9.18 -16.00 62.47
CA SER A 8 7.82 -15.90 63.11
C SER A 8 6.76 -15.45 62.05
N PRO A 9 5.40 -15.40 62.27
CA PRO A 9 4.70 -14.39 63.13
C PRO A 9 3.38 -14.87 63.83
N ARG A 10 2.59 -13.92 64.41
CA ARG A 10 1.48 -14.08 65.40
C ARG A 10 0.11 -13.46 64.99
N SER A 11 -0.87 -13.46 65.92
CA SER A 11 -2.34 -13.35 65.78
C SER A 11 -3.03 -12.22 66.62
N LEU A 12 -4.40 -12.18 66.61
CA LEU A 12 -5.36 -11.53 67.57
C LEU A 12 -5.60 -9.99 67.45
N SER A 13 -6.70 -9.33 67.91
CA SER A 13 -8.16 -9.59 68.18
C SER A 13 -8.83 -8.21 68.57
N VAL A 14 -10.17 -7.93 68.56
CA VAL A 14 -11.16 -8.05 69.70
C VAL A 14 -12.50 -7.28 69.39
N SER A 15 -13.66 -7.93 69.67
CA SER A 15 -15.02 -7.54 70.17
C SER A 15 -15.91 -6.29 69.81
N ALA A 16 -17.21 -6.61 69.54
CA ALA A 16 -18.49 -6.12 70.16
C ALA A 16 -19.37 -4.91 69.66
N ALA A 17 -20.48 -5.25 68.98
CA ALA A 17 -21.93 -4.89 69.17
C ALA A 17 -22.53 -3.44 69.20
N LEU A 18 -23.44 -3.15 68.21
CA LEU A 18 -24.80 -2.47 68.24
C LEU A 18 -25.04 -1.09 68.96
N PRO A 19 -26.11 -0.27 68.70
CA PRO A 19 -27.23 -0.31 67.72
C PRO A 19 -27.68 1.04 67.03
N ARG A 20 -28.70 0.95 66.13
CA ARG A 20 -29.80 1.89 65.72
C ARG A 20 -29.74 3.46 65.75
N ARG A 21 -30.26 4.04 64.63
CA ARG A 21 -31.14 5.25 64.42
C ARG A 21 -30.56 6.69 64.26
N VAL A 22 -30.82 7.26 63.06
CA VAL A 22 -31.36 8.62 62.70
C VAL A 22 -30.78 9.91 63.35
N SER A 23 -30.21 10.83 62.54
CA SER A 23 -30.66 12.25 62.37
C SER A 23 -29.67 13.19 61.63
N TYR A 24 -30.19 13.94 60.66
CA TYR A 24 -30.01 15.39 60.30
C TYR A 24 -28.78 16.25 60.69
N LEU A 25 -28.57 17.31 59.85
CA LEU A 25 -27.77 18.55 60.03
C LEU A 25 -26.22 18.40 59.95
N SER A 26 -25.40 19.35 59.48
CA SER A 26 -25.60 20.59 58.68
C SER A 26 -24.23 21.25 58.32
N ILE A 27 -24.20 22.22 57.37
CA ILE A 27 -23.18 23.31 57.22
C ILE A 27 -21.76 22.84 56.76
N ARG A 28 -21.20 23.25 55.60
CA ARG A 28 -20.58 24.57 55.31
C ARG A 28 -20.44 24.86 53.81
N PHE A 29 -20.52 26.15 53.46
CA PHE A 29 -20.07 26.70 52.19
C PHE A 29 -18.54 26.64 52.06
N ALA A 30 -18.06 26.30 50.87
CA ALA A 30 -16.74 26.68 50.36
C ALA A 30 -16.90 27.15 48.90
N SER A 31 -16.32 28.29 48.55
CA SER A 31 -16.40 28.85 47.20
C SER A 31 -15.20 28.41 46.36
N SER A 32 -15.44 27.84 45.17
CA SER A 32 -14.42 27.70 44.11
C SER A 32 -15.08 27.72 42.73
N THR A 33 -14.94 28.85 42.04
CA THR A 33 -14.84 29.02 40.57
C THR A 33 -15.27 27.86 39.67
N SER A 34 -16.32 28.12 38.88
CA SER A 34 -16.72 27.37 37.69
C SER A 34 -15.56 27.20 36.70
N ALA A 35 -15.10 25.96 36.51
CA ALA A 35 -14.31 25.55 35.35
C ALA A 35 -15.22 24.78 34.38
N THR A 36 -15.27 25.21 33.13
CA THR A 36 -16.13 24.60 32.10
C THR A 36 -15.56 23.27 31.65
N THR A 37 -16.14 22.15 32.09
CA THR A 37 -15.77 20.82 31.60
C THR A 37 -16.35 20.57 30.21
N GLN A 38 -15.50 20.53 29.19
CA GLN A 38 -15.84 19.91 27.90
C GLN A 38 -16.14 18.41 28.15
N SER A 39 -17.19 17.87 27.55
CA SER A 39 -17.53 16.46 27.64
C SER A 39 -16.93 15.68 26.46
N ASP A 40 -15.93 14.84 26.71
CA ASP A 40 -15.43 13.89 25.71
C ASP A 40 -16.47 12.80 25.40
N ASP A 41 -16.76 12.58 24.12
CA ASP A 41 -17.74 11.59 23.62
C ASP A 41 -17.11 10.19 23.51
N HIS A 42 -16.91 9.51 24.64
CA HIS A 42 -16.45 8.12 24.65
C HIS A 42 -17.52 7.16 24.10
N ARG A 43 -17.51 6.96 22.78
CA ARG A 43 -18.37 5.98 22.10
C ARG A 43 -18.00 4.54 22.49
N GLU A 44 -19.01 3.75 22.85
CA GLU A 44 -18.86 2.33 23.18
C GLU A 44 -18.39 1.51 21.96
N HIS A 45 -17.37 0.67 22.13
CA HIS A 45 -16.80 -0.15 21.06
C HIS A 45 -17.68 -1.39 20.78
N ARG A 46 -18.17 -1.53 19.54
CA ARG A 46 -19.13 -2.58 19.15
C ARG A 46 -18.72 -3.33 17.89
N VAL A 47 -18.71 -4.66 17.95
CA VAL A 47 -18.39 -5.54 16.82
C VAL A 47 -19.65 -6.26 16.33
N PHE A 48 -19.93 -6.23 15.03
CA PHE A 48 -21.03 -6.99 14.42
C PHE A 48 -20.50 -7.93 13.34
N SER A 49 -20.97 -9.18 13.29
CA SER A 49 -20.70 -10.09 12.17
C SER A 49 -21.86 -11.05 11.89
N GLY A 50 -22.05 -11.42 10.62
CA GLY A 50 -23.16 -12.26 10.15
C GLY A 50 -22.69 -13.53 9.44
N ILE A 51 -23.39 -14.65 9.64
CA ILE A 51 -23.14 -15.93 8.94
C ILE A 51 -24.43 -16.57 8.42
N GLN A 52 -24.43 -16.99 7.15
CA GLN A 52 -25.62 -17.57 6.51
C GLN A 52 -25.87 -19.02 6.97
N PRO A 53 -27.10 -19.39 7.40
CA PRO A 53 -27.48 -20.76 7.74
C PRO A 53 -27.46 -21.65 6.49
N THR A 54 -26.32 -22.28 6.24
CA THR A 54 -26.04 -23.06 5.02
C THR A 54 -25.69 -24.52 5.37
N GLY A 55 -26.33 -25.05 6.42
CA GLY A 55 -25.96 -26.33 7.03
C GLY A 55 -24.55 -26.30 7.65
N THR A 56 -24.02 -27.48 7.97
CA THR A 56 -22.73 -27.67 8.66
C THR A 56 -21.59 -26.85 8.03
N PRO A 57 -20.85 -26.04 8.79
CA PRO A 57 -19.67 -25.34 8.29
C PRO A 57 -18.55 -26.31 7.86
N HIS A 58 -17.72 -25.88 6.92
CA HIS A 58 -16.48 -26.55 6.57
C HIS A 58 -15.25 -25.82 7.17
N LEU A 59 -14.09 -26.48 7.16
CA LEU A 59 -12.83 -25.95 7.71
C LEU A 59 -12.52 -24.53 7.22
N GLY A 60 -12.74 -24.23 5.94
CA GLY A 60 -12.59 -22.87 5.40
C GLY A 60 -13.50 -21.80 6.01
N ASN A 61 -14.70 -22.15 6.53
CA ASN A 61 -15.54 -21.23 7.29
C ASN A 61 -14.99 -21.03 8.71
N TYR A 62 -14.52 -22.12 9.33
CA TYR A 62 -13.93 -22.10 10.66
C TYR A 62 -12.67 -21.23 10.72
N CYS A 63 -11.66 -21.52 9.89
CA CYS A 63 -10.41 -20.75 9.85
C CYS A 63 -10.61 -19.31 9.37
N GLY A 64 -11.56 -19.08 8.44
CA GLY A 64 -11.80 -17.76 7.87
C GLY A 64 -12.54 -16.78 8.79
N ALA A 65 -13.44 -17.27 9.64
CA ALA A 65 -14.31 -16.43 10.48
C ALA A 65 -14.49 -16.96 11.91
N ILE A 66 -15.00 -18.19 12.09
CA ILE A 66 -15.46 -18.67 13.41
C ILE A 66 -14.31 -18.73 14.43
N ALA A 67 -13.12 -19.19 14.03
CA ALA A 67 -11.94 -19.21 14.91
C ALA A 67 -11.51 -17.79 15.33
N LYS A 68 -11.62 -16.81 14.42
CA LYS A 68 -11.37 -15.39 14.74
C LYS A 68 -12.40 -14.86 15.73
N TRP A 69 -13.68 -15.17 15.54
CA TRP A 69 -14.76 -14.80 16.48
C TRP A 69 -14.53 -15.37 17.88
N VAL A 70 -14.13 -16.64 17.98
CA VAL A 70 -13.84 -17.30 19.25
C VAL A 70 -12.65 -16.64 19.97
N ALA A 71 -11.58 -16.30 19.25
CA ALA A 71 -10.44 -15.59 19.81
C ALA A 71 -10.76 -14.14 20.22
N LEU A 72 -11.62 -13.44 19.45
CA LEU A 72 -12.06 -12.08 19.74
C LEU A 72 -12.84 -11.95 21.05
N GLN A 73 -13.33 -13.05 21.64
CA GLN A 73 -14.01 -13.04 22.94
C GLN A 73 -13.05 -12.66 24.07
N ASP A 74 -11.78 -13.05 23.95
CA ASP A 74 -10.77 -12.98 25.01
C ASP A 74 -9.99 -11.65 25.05
N SER A 75 -10.20 -10.75 24.07
CA SER A 75 -9.60 -9.41 24.08
C SER A 75 -10.32 -8.46 25.05
N SER A 76 -9.60 -7.99 26.07
CA SER A 76 -10.08 -6.94 27.00
C SER A 76 -9.70 -5.52 26.56
N HIS A 77 -8.75 -5.39 25.62
CA HIS A 77 -8.33 -4.14 25.01
C HIS A 77 -8.25 -4.29 23.49
N MET A 78 -8.91 -3.39 22.77
CA MET A 78 -8.58 -3.01 21.39
C MET A 78 -8.38 -1.49 21.41
N THR A 79 -7.25 -1.02 20.90
CA THR A 79 -6.88 0.40 20.84
C THR A 79 -7.36 1.00 19.52
N SER A 80 -7.96 2.20 19.56
CA SER A 80 -8.38 2.89 18.34
C SER A 80 -7.20 3.20 17.40
N PRO A 81 -7.35 2.99 16.08
CA PRO A 81 -6.39 3.46 15.10
C PRO A 81 -6.61 4.96 14.82
N THR A 82 -6.05 5.82 15.68
CA THR A 82 -5.91 7.27 15.41
C THR A 82 -4.45 7.67 15.49
N GLY A 83 -3.78 7.64 14.34
CA GLY A 83 -2.43 8.16 14.18
C GLY A 83 -2.40 9.69 14.23
N SER A 84 -2.36 10.25 15.44
CA SER A 84 -2.02 11.64 15.70
C SER A 84 -0.95 11.68 16.80
N SER A 85 0.21 12.25 16.45
CA SER A 85 1.33 12.70 17.30
C SER A 85 1.32 12.36 18.81
N GLU A 86 2.43 11.78 19.29
CA GLU A 86 2.74 11.61 20.71
C GLU A 86 2.74 12.93 21.51
N SER A 87 1.64 13.23 22.19
CA SER A 87 1.61 13.95 23.48
C SER A 87 0.21 13.85 24.11
N ASP A 88 0.16 13.71 25.43
CA ASP A 88 -1.03 13.75 26.32
C ASP A 88 -1.71 12.40 26.68
N ALA A 89 -0.95 11.54 27.35
CA ALA A 89 -1.50 10.39 28.06
C ALA A 89 -2.05 10.77 29.45
N VAL A 90 -3.39 10.90 29.57
CA VAL A 90 -4.10 10.82 30.86
C VAL A 90 -4.99 9.59 30.86
N VAL A 91 -4.56 8.54 31.58
CA VAL A 91 -5.28 7.27 31.67
C VAL A 91 -6.50 7.42 32.58
N SER A 92 -7.70 7.49 32.00
CA SER A 92 -8.97 7.39 32.74
C SER A 92 -9.40 5.93 32.88
N SER A 93 -9.62 5.49 34.12
CA SER A 93 -9.78 4.07 34.49
C SER A 93 -11.24 3.61 34.51
N THR A 94 -11.84 3.36 33.33
CA THR A 94 -13.11 2.60 33.22
C THR A 94 -13.08 1.60 32.05
N SER A 95 -12.50 0.41 32.31
CA SER A 95 -12.52 -0.69 31.34
C SER A 95 -13.92 -1.28 31.21
N THR A 96 -14.59 -0.99 30.08
CA THR A 96 -15.81 -1.66 29.66
C THR A 96 -15.46 -2.55 28.48
N SER A 97 -15.74 -3.86 28.58
CA SER A 97 -15.45 -4.81 27.49
C SER A 97 -16.31 -4.51 26.26
N PRO A 98 -15.79 -4.68 25.03
CA PRO A 98 -16.54 -4.35 23.82
C PRO A 98 -17.74 -5.29 23.62
N THR A 99 -18.88 -4.72 23.24
CA THR A 99 -20.11 -5.49 22.95
C THR A 99 -19.98 -6.17 21.58
N ARG A 100 -20.21 -7.49 21.54
CA ARG A 100 -20.00 -8.34 20.35
C ARG A 100 -21.33 -8.98 19.94
N LEU A 101 -21.69 -8.83 18.67
CA LEU A 101 -22.94 -9.34 18.10
C LEU A 101 -22.67 -10.28 16.92
N TYR A 102 -23.23 -11.48 17.00
CA TYR A 102 -23.15 -12.49 15.96
C TYR A 102 -24.55 -12.88 15.49
N SER A 103 -24.84 -12.64 14.21
CA SER A 103 -26.17 -12.87 13.63
C SER A 103 -26.16 -14.07 12.68
N VAL A 104 -27.07 -15.01 12.88
CA VAL A 104 -27.37 -16.05 11.89
C VAL A 104 -28.34 -15.44 10.88
N VAL A 105 -27.81 -15.10 9.70
CA VAL A 105 -28.49 -14.25 8.70
C VAL A 105 -29.35 -15.05 7.73
N ASP A 106 -30.50 -15.48 8.22
CA ASP A 106 -31.49 -16.27 7.47
C ASP A 106 -32.27 -15.45 6.43
N LEU A 107 -32.51 -14.16 6.67
CA LEU A 107 -33.09 -13.26 5.65
C LEU A 107 -32.15 -13.07 4.44
N HIS A 108 -30.83 -13.18 4.63
CA HIS A 108 -29.88 -13.21 3.51
C HIS A 108 -29.87 -14.56 2.78
N ALA A 109 -30.16 -15.67 3.46
CA ALA A 109 -30.15 -17.00 2.86
C ALA A 109 -31.28 -17.20 1.83
N ILE A 110 -32.44 -16.57 2.03
CA ILE A 110 -33.60 -16.64 1.12
C ILE A 110 -33.47 -15.78 -0.16
N THR A 111 -32.34 -15.11 -0.37
CA THR A 111 -32.08 -14.27 -1.57
C THR A 111 -31.79 -15.11 -2.83
N VAL A 112 -31.42 -16.38 -2.64
CA VAL A 112 -31.14 -17.40 -3.66
C VAL A 112 -32.10 -18.59 -3.48
N PRO A 113 -32.23 -19.51 -4.45
CA PRO A 113 -33.11 -20.68 -4.31
C PRO A 113 -32.80 -21.49 -3.03
N PHE A 114 -33.83 -21.72 -2.21
CA PHE A 114 -33.72 -22.35 -0.89
C PHE A 114 -34.84 -23.37 -0.66
N ASN A 115 -34.66 -24.25 0.32
CA ASN A 115 -35.65 -25.25 0.72
C ASN A 115 -36.27 -24.84 2.08
N ALA A 116 -37.46 -24.24 2.05
CA ALA A 116 -38.11 -23.68 3.25
C ALA A 116 -38.25 -24.70 4.41
N PRO A 117 -38.74 -25.94 4.20
CA PRO A 117 -38.71 -27.01 5.22
C PRO A 117 -37.35 -27.31 5.86
N GLN A 118 -36.22 -27.01 5.21
CA GLN A 118 -34.88 -27.26 5.75
C GLN A 118 -34.29 -26.08 6.51
N MET A 119 -34.83 -24.86 6.36
CA MET A 119 -34.27 -23.64 6.96
C MET A 119 -34.16 -23.72 8.50
N PRO A 120 -35.15 -24.22 9.27
CA PRO A 120 -35.02 -24.34 10.73
C PRO A 120 -33.83 -25.21 11.14
N ASN A 121 -33.66 -26.36 10.47
CA ASN A 121 -32.55 -27.28 10.74
C ASN A 121 -31.20 -26.66 10.34
N GLN A 122 -31.15 -25.89 9.25
CA GLN A 122 -29.93 -25.19 8.80
C GLN A 122 -29.51 -24.07 9.76
N VAL A 123 -30.47 -23.36 10.37
CA VAL A 123 -30.21 -22.41 11.46
C VAL A 123 -29.72 -23.16 12.70
N HIS A 124 -30.42 -24.21 13.11
CA HIS A 124 -30.08 -25.01 14.30
C HIS A 124 -28.66 -25.57 14.24
N SER A 125 -28.30 -26.28 13.15
CA SER A 125 -26.94 -26.79 12.94
C SER A 125 -25.89 -25.68 12.82
N MET A 126 -26.24 -24.48 12.35
CA MET A 126 -25.31 -23.34 12.36
C MET A 126 -25.05 -22.83 13.78
N VAL A 127 -26.09 -22.68 14.60
CA VAL A 127 -25.95 -22.27 16.01
C VAL A 127 -25.16 -23.32 16.80
N ALA A 128 -25.50 -24.60 16.66
CA ALA A 128 -24.75 -25.70 17.25
C ALA A 128 -23.27 -25.71 16.79
N ALA A 129 -22.99 -25.36 15.53
CA ALA A 129 -21.62 -25.24 15.03
C ALA A 129 -20.84 -24.05 15.63
N LEU A 130 -21.49 -22.93 15.90
CA LEU A 130 -20.87 -21.77 16.56
C LEU A 130 -20.57 -22.08 18.04
N LEU A 131 -21.57 -22.58 18.78
CA LEU A 131 -21.43 -23.00 20.19
C LEU A 131 -20.37 -24.10 20.32
N GLY A 132 -20.46 -25.16 19.50
CA GLY A 132 -19.51 -26.27 19.46
C GLY A 132 -18.10 -25.89 19.01
N SER A 133 -17.93 -24.76 18.31
CA SER A 133 -16.61 -24.19 18.02
C SER A 133 -15.99 -23.46 19.23
N GLY A 134 -16.79 -23.05 20.22
CA GLY A 134 -16.37 -22.31 21.41
C GLY A 134 -16.89 -20.88 21.51
N LEU A 135 -17.94 -20.52 20.75
CA LEU A 135 -18.60 -19.22 20.91
C LEU A 135 -19.51 -19.26 22.16
N ASP A 136 -19.31 -18.32 23.08
CA ASP A 136 -19.96 -18.27 24.39
C ASP A 136 -21.12 -17.26 24.39
N PRO A 137 -22.39 -17.68 24.50
CA PRO A 137 -23.54 -16.79 24.48
C PRO A 137 -23.68 -15.93 25.76
N SER A 138 -22.89 -16.19 26.82
CA SER A 138 -22.82 -15.31 27.99
C SER A 138 -21.90 -14.10 27.78
N ARG A 139 -21.02 -14.16 26.78
CA ARG A 139 -20.01 -13.13 26.45
C ARG A 139 -20.32 -12.36 25.16
N ASN A 140 -21.27 -12.85 24.35
CA ASN A 140 -21.61 -12.29 23.05
C ASN A 140 -23.12 -12.44 22.76
N ILE A 141 -23.70 -11.49 22.05
CA ILE A 141 -25.11 -11.53 21.64
C ILE A 141 -25.22 -12.39 20.37
N LEU A 142 -25.66 -13.64 20.51
CA LEU A 142 -25.89 -14.58 19.41
C LEU A 142 -27.39 -14.71 19.11
N PHE A 143 -27.83 -14.37 17.90
CA PHE A 143 -29.26 -14.33 17.55
C PHE A 143 -29.52 -14.68 16.08
N ARG A 144 -30.79 -14.99 15.74
CA ARG A 144 -31.27 -15.18 14.36
C ARG A 144 -31.80 -13.84 13.82
N GLN A 145 -31.38 -13.46 12.63
CA GLN A 145 -31.70 -12.17 12.02
C GLN A 145 -33.22 -11.92 11.89
N SER A 146 -34.02 -12.93 11.52
CA SER A 146 -35.48 -12.81 11.41
C SER A 146 -36.19 -12.42 12.72
N ASP A 147 -35.60 -12.72 13.88
CA ASP A 147 -36.27 -12.53 15.19
C ASP A 147 -36.25 -11.06 15.64
N VAL A 148 -35.41 -10.25 15.00
CA VAL A 148 -35.29 -8.81 15.26
C VAL A 148 -35.87 -8.05 14.05
N ALA A 149 -37.19 -7.86 14.05
CA ALA A 149 -37.94 -7.24 12.94
C ALA A 149 -37.40 -5.88 12.47
N ALA A 150 -36.69 -5.17 13.34
CA ALA A 150 -36.04 -3.90 13.07
C ALA A 150 -34.98 -3.96 11.95
N HIS A 151 -34.39 -5.13 11.65
CA HIS A 151 -33.50 -5.32 10.48
C HIS A 151 -34.22 -5.03 9.17
N ALA A 152 -35.38 -5.67 8.95
CA ALA A 152 -36.17 -5.49 7.73
C ALA A 152 -36.77 -4.06 7.66
N GLU A 153 -37.17 -3.49 8.81
CA GLU A 153 -37.68 -2.13 8.87
C GLU A 153 -36.60 -1.08 8.52
N LEU A 154 -35.39 -1.21 9.07
CA LEU A 154 -34.27 -0.33 8.70
C LEU A 154 -33.85 -0.54 7.24
N ALA A 155 -33.80 -1.79 6.76
CA ALA A 155 -33.45 -2.08 5.37
C ALA A 155 -34.42 -1.40 4.39
N TRP A 156 -35.73 -1.38 4.70
CA TRP A 156 -36.70 -0.63 3.91
C TRP A 156 -36.41 0.88 3.92
N LEU A 157 -36.20 1.48 5.09
CA LEU A 157 -35.87 2.91 5.20
C LEU A 157 -34.58 3.26 4.44
N LEU A 158 -33.51 2.48 4.61
CA LEU A 158 -32.25 2.68 3.89
C LEU A 158 -32.41 2.46 2.37
N SER A 159 -33.30 1.57 1.93
CA SER A 159 -33.56 1.36 0.49
C SER A 159 -34.14 2.62 -0.18
N CYS A 160 -34.98 3.38 0.53
CA CYS A 160 -35.55 4.64 0.05
C CYS A 160 -34.52 5.76 -0.16
N ILE A 161 -33.29 5.60 0.34
CA ILE A 161 -32.17 6.54 0.11
C ILE A 161 -30.99 5.92 -0.63
N THR A 162 -31.05 4.63 -0.99
CA THR A 162 -29.98 3.94 -1.71
C THR A 162 -30.27 3.96 -3.22
N PRO A 163 -29.48 4.65 -4.06
CA PRO A 163 -29.70 4.65 -5.50
C PRO A 163 -29.60 3.25 -6.12
N LEU A 164 -30.58 2.88 -6.94
CA LEU A 164 -30.64 1.57 -7.61
C LEU A 164 -29.35 1.21 -8.37
N GLY A 165 -28.72 2.21 -8.99
CA GLY A 165 -27.45 2.04 -9.71
C GLY A 165 -26.27 1.62 -8.82
N TRP A 166 -26.29 1.91 -7.52
CA TRP A 166 -25.26 1.42 -6.59
C TRP A 166 -25.33 -0.09 -6.47
N LEU A 167 -26.56 -0.64 -6.35
CA LEU A 167 -26.82 -2.06 -6.24
C LEU A 167 -26.52 -2.81 -7.55
N GLN A 168 -26.95 -2.26 -8.69
CA GLN A 168 -26.72 -2.86 -10.02
C GLN A 168 -25.23 -2.95 -10.40
N ARG A 169 -24.37 -2.10 -9.83
CA ARG A 169 -22.92 -2.11 -10.09
C ARG A 169 -22.15 -3.12 -9.23
N MET A 170 -22.74 -3.67 -8.17
CA MET A 170 -22.08 -4.63 -7.27
C MET A 170 -21.57 -5.86 -8.04
N THR A 171 -20.29 -6.20 -7.83
CA THR A 171 -19.63 -7.33 -8.52
C THR A 171 -20.33 -8.65 -8.22
N GLN A 172 -20.70 -8.85 -6.96
CA GLN A 172 -21.44 -10.01 -6.46
C GLN A 172 -22.83 -10.14 -7.11
N PHE A 173 -23.55 -9.03 -7.31
CA PHE A 173 -24.84 -9.05 -8.03
C PHE A 173 -24.63 -9.46 -9.49
N LYS A 174 -23.68 -8.84 -10.20
CA LYS A 174 -23.37 -9.18 -11.61
C LYS A 174 -23.00 -10.65 -11.80
N GLN A 175 -22.14 -11.20 -10.94
CA GLN A 175 -21.73 -12.61 -11.00
C GLN A 175 -22.89 -13.56 -10.73
N LYS A 176 -23.70 -13.32 -9.68
CA LYS A 176 -24.84 -14.19 -9.32
C LYS A 176 -26.00 -14.06 -10.33
N ALA A 177 -26.28 -12.87 -10.85
CA ALA A 177 -27.29 -12.66 -11.88
C ALA A 177 -26.93 -13.32 -13.22
N ALA A 178 -25.64 -13.29 -13.62
CA ALA A 178 -25.16 -14.01 -14.80
C ALA A 178 -25.32 -15.53 -14.66
N ALA A 179 -25.08 -16.08 -13.47
CA ALA A 179 -25.31 -17.50 -13.17
C ALA A 179 -26.81 -17.88 -13.17
N ALA A 180 -27.70 -16.95 -12.78
CA ALA A 180 -29.14 -17.18 -12.63
C ALA A 180 -29.96 -17.10 -13.94
N LYS A 181 -29.33 -16.92 -15.11
CA LYS A 181 -29.95 -16.99 -16.46
C LYS A 181 -31.37 -16.37 -16.54
N SER A 182 -31.49 -15.11 -16.13
CA SER A 182 -32.70 -14.25 -16.12
C SER A 182 -33.69 -14.35 -14.94
N GLU A 183 -33.50 -15.22 -13.95
CA GLU A 183 -34.32 -15.25 -12.71
C GLU A 183 -33.62 -14.58 -11.50
N SER A 184 -33.13 -13.34 -11.65
CA SER A 184 -32.54 -12.58 -10.53
C SER A 184 -33.64 -11.92 -9.68
N SER A 185 -33.75 -12.32 -8.41
CA SER A 185 -34.73 -11.76 -7.46
C SER A 185 -34.39 -10.34 -7.01
N LEU A 186 -35.41 -9.56 -6.58
CA LEU A 186 -35.18 -8.26 -5.94
C LEU A 186 -34.34 -8.40 -4.66
N GLY A 187 -34.53 -9.48 -3.89
CA GLY A 187 -33.71 -9.78 -2.71
C GLY A 187 -32.23 -9.92 -3.05
N LEU A 188 -31.89 -10.56 -4.18
CA LEU A 188 -30.51 -10.70 -4.65
C LEU A 188 -29.87 -9.37 -5.06
N LEU A 189 -30.67 -8.38 -5.46
CA LEU A 189 -30.21 -7.01 -5.74
C LEU A 189 -30.12 -6.15 -4.46
N ALA A 190 -31.06 -6.31 -3.54
CA ALA A 190 -31.24 -5.44 -2.37
C ALA A 190 -30.55 -5.93 -1.08
N TYR A 191 -30.04 -7.18 -1.02
CA TYR A 191 -29.35 -7.69 0.17
C TYR A 191 -28.19 -6.81 0.67
N PRO A 192 -27.44 -6.04 -0.16
CA PRO A 192 -26.41 -5.14 0.38
C PRO A 192 -26.99 -4.02 1.25
N VAL A 193 -28.25 -3.61 1.03
CA VAL A 193 -28.97 -2.65 1.89
C VAL A 193 -29.42 -3.32 3.19
N LEU A 194 -29.82 -4.59 3.13
CA LEU A 194 -30.10 -5.39 4.33
C LEU A 194 -28.82 -5.56 5.17
N MET A 195 -27.67 -5.82 4.55
CA MET A 195 -26.37 -5.86 5.24
C MET A 195 -26.02 -4.51 5.89
N ALA A 196 -26.35 -3.39 5.22
CA ALA A 196 -26.17 -2.07 5.81
C ALA A 196 -27.08 -1.85 7.03
N ALA A 197 -28.34 -2.28 6.95
CA ALA A 197 -29.24 -2.28 8.10
C ALA A 197 -28.68 -3.14 9.24
N ASP A 198 -28.27 -4.38 8.97
CA ASP A 198 -27.75 -5.32 9.97
C ASP A 198 -26.62 -4.71 10.81
N ILE A 199 -25.71 -3.95 10.18
CA ILE A 199 -24.56 -3.33 10.83
C ILE A 199 -24.94 -2.04 11.58
N LEU A 200 -25.72 -1.17 10.92
CA LEU A 200 -26.01 0.18 11.43
C LEU A 200 -27.03 0.16 12.57
N LEU A 201 -27.93 -0.82 12.60
CA LEU A 201 -28.94 -1.03 13.66
C LEU A 201 -28.32 -1.05 15.06
N TYR A 202 -27.12 -1.61 15.20
CA TYR A 202 -26.40 -1.77 16.47
C TYR A 202 -25.38 -0.68 16.76
N ARG A 203 -25.20 0.28 15.83
CA ARG A 203 -24.10 1.25 15.87
C ARG A 203 -22.73 0.57 15.96
N ALA A 204 -22.53 -0.50 15.18
CA ALA A 204 -21.27 -1.23 15.16
C ALA A 204 -20.12 -0.30 14.75
N THR A 205 -19.07 -0.26 15.58
CA THR A 205 -17.84 0.49 15.25
C THR A 205 -16.93 -0.32 14.34
N HIS A 206 -16.98 -1.66 14.42
CA HIS A 206 -16.11 -2.56 13.68
C HIS A 206 -16.87 -3.76 13.09
N VAL A 207 -16.49 -4.17 11.88
CA VAL A 207 -17.08 -5.33 11.18
C VAL A 207 -15.95 -6.18 10.58
N PRO A 208 -15.79 -7.46 10.99
CA PRO A 208 -14.88 -8.37 10.33
C PRO A 208 -15.52 -8.89 9.04
N VAL A 209 -15.00 -8.44 7.91
CA VAL A 209 -15.42 -8.83 6.55
C VAL A 209 -14.25 -9.46 5.80
N GLY A 210 -14.53 -10.41 4.92
CA GLY A 210 -13.55 -10.89 3.94
C GLY A 210 -13.48 -9.97 2.72
N ASP A 211 -12.41 -10.09 1.92
CA ASP A 211 -12.17 -9.31 0.70
C ASP A 211 -13.40 -9.27 -0.22
N ASP A 212 -14.11 -10.39 -0.34
CA ASP A 212 -15.30 -10.55 -1.18
C ASP A 212 -16.55 -9.80 -0.69
N GLN A 213 -16.48 -9.18 0.50
CA GLN A 213 -17.55 -8.41 1.15
C GLN A 213 -17.14 -6.96 1.47
N GLN A 214 -15.89 -6.55 1.24
CA GLN A 214 -15.43 -5.15 1.45
C GLN A 214 -16.29 -4.15 0.65
N GLN A 215 -16.68 -4.49 -0.58
CA GLN A 215 -17.55 -3.66 -1.42
C GLN A 215 -18.92 -3.38 -0.76
N HIS A 216 -19.46 -4.32 0.02
CA HIS A 216 -20.71 -4.12 0.76
C HIS A 216 -20.50 -3.32 2.05
N LEU A 217 -19.34 -3.45 2.72
CA LEU A 217 -19.04 -2.62 3.90
C LEU A 217 -18.84 -1.14 3.52
N GLU A 218 -18.19 -0.85 2.38
CA GLU A 218 -18.14 0.52 1.86
C GLU A 218 -19.52 1.01 1.39
N LEU A 219 -20.39 0.15 0.86
CA LEU A 219 -21.79 0.52 0.64
C LEU A 219 -22.50 0.89 1.96
N THR A 220 -22.31 0.11 3.03
CA THR A 220 -22.85 0.43 4.36
C THR A 220 -22.36 1.80 4.85
N ARG A 221 -21.06 2.11 4.67
CA ARG A 221 -20.46 3.41 5.03
C ARG A 221 -21.02 4.54 4.18
N MET A 222 -21.20 4.34 2.87
CA MET A 222 -21.86 5.32 1.98
C MET A 222 -23.33 5.55 2.35
N ILE A 223 -24.08 4.50 2.70
CA ILE A 223 -25.47 4.61 3.15
C ILE A 223 -25.56 5.36 4.49
N ALA A 224 -24.68 5.07 5.45
CA ALA A 224 -24.61 5.78 6.73
C ALA A 224 -24.27 7.27 6.54
N THR A 225 -23.30 7.58 5.67
CA THR A 225 -22.94 8.95 5.29
C THR A 225 -24.14 9.66 4.65
N THR A 226 -24.74 9.06 3.62
CA THR A 226 -25.93 9.61 2.94
C THR A 226 -27.10 9.86 3.89
N PHE A 227 -27.30 8.98 4.89
CA PHE A 227 -28.31 9.16 5.92
C PHE A 227 -27.99 10.34 6.85
N ASN A 228 -26.76 10.42 7.36
CA ASN A 228 -26.33 11.49 8.27
C ASN A 228 -26.31 12.86 7.57
N ASP A 229 -25.83 12.94 6.33
CA ASP A 229 -25.78 14.17 5.57
C ASP A 229 -27.19 14.70 5.25
N ARG A 230 -28.13 13.78 4.97
CA ARG A 230 -29.52 14.13 4.62
C ARG A 230 -30.42 14.42 5.81
N PHE A 231 -30.18 13.80 6.97
CA PHE A 231 -31.08 13.84 8.12
C PHE A 231 -30.42 14.23 9.45
N GLY A 232 -29.10 14.21 9.56
CA GLY A 232 -28.35 14.50 10.79
C GLY A 232 -28.43 15.97 11.23
N SER A 233 -28.58 16.89 10.28
CA SER A 233 -28.81 18.32 10.55
C SER A 233 -30.11 18.61 11.32
N ASN A 234 -31.03 17.64 11.38
CA ASN A 234 -32.30 17.77 12.10
C ASN A 234 -32.16 17.55 13.63
N ARG A 235 -30.97 17.24 14.14
CA ARG A 235 -30.69 17.13 15.58
C ARG A 235 -30.06 18.40 16.16
N PRO A 236 -30.57 18.93 17.29
CA PRO A 236 -30.03 20.14 17.93
C PRO A 236 -28.65 19.97 18.61
N GLU A 237 -28.04 18.77 18.58
CA GLU A 237 -26.75 18.47 19.22
C GLU A 237 -25.60 18.13 18.25
N GLY A 238 -25.82 18.18 16.92
CA GLY A 238 -24.74 17.92 15.94
C GLY A 238 -24.14 16.49 15.93
N LYS A 239 -24.77 15.53 16.61
CA LYS A 239 -24.32 14.12 16.68
C LYS A 239 -24.80 13.29 15.50
N GLU A 240 -23.90 12.49 14.91
CA GLU A 240 -24.21 11.47 13.90
C GLU A 240 -25.34 10.53 14.39
N VAL A 241 -26.29 10.19 13.49
CA VAL A 241 -27.43 9.32 13.83
C VAL A 241 -27.05 7.84 13.65
N LEU A 242 -26.37 7.54 12.54
CA LEU A 242 -25.83 6.22 12.19
C LEU A 242 -24.30 6.33 12.06
N PRO A 243 -23.50 5.85 13.02
CA PRO A 243 -22.05 5.93 12.92
C PRO A 243 -21.50 5.04 11.80
N LYS A 244 -20.40 5.48 11.18
CA LYS A 244 -19.75 4.75 10.09
C LYS A 244 -18.91 3.59 10.65
N PRO A 245 -19.19 2.33 10.29
CA PRO A 245 -18.39 1.18 10.74
C PRO A 245 -17.02 1.16 10.04
N PHE A 246 -15.99 0.68 10.73
CA PHE A 246 -14.67 0.41 10.16
C PHE A 246 -14.49 -1.08 9.82
N PRO A 247 -13.73 -1.43 8.77
CA PRO A 247 -13.26 -2.80 8.57
C PRO A 247 -12.32 -3.18 9.70
N MET A 248 -12.44 -4.40 10.23
CA MET A 248 -11.39 -4.96 11.09
C MET A 248 -10.22 -5.41 10.21
N VAL A 249 -9.17 -4.59 10.15
CA VAL A 249 -7.92 -4.92 9.46
C VAL A 249 -7.13 -5.92 10.31
N GLU A 250 -6.47 -6.90 9.68
CA GLU A 250 -5.89 -8.04 10.41
C GLU A 250 -4.77 -7.66 11.39
N GLU A 251 -4.13 -6.48 11.22
CA GLU A 251 -3.12 -5.94 12.13
C GLU A 251 -3.62 -5.83 13.59
N ASP A 252 -4.88 -5.42 13.81
CA ASP A 252 -5.47 -5.27 15.16
C ASP A 252 -5.58 -6.58 15.95
N THR A 253 -5.38 -7.73 15.30
CA THR A 253 -5.35 -9.04 15.96
C THR A 253 -3.94 -9.57 16.23
N THR A 254 -2.89 -8.93 15.70
CA THR A 254 -1.50 -9.41 15.77
C THR A 254 -0.81 -9.15 17.12
N THR A 255 -1.35 -8.24 17.93
CA THR A 255 -0.82 -7.89 19.26
C THR A 255 -1.33 -8.79 20.39
N LEU A 256 -2.32 -9.64 20.10
CA LEU A 256 -2.95 -10.50 21.09
C LEU A 256 -2.15 -11.81 21.27
N SER A 257 -1.60 -12.00 22.47
CA SER A 257 -0.88 -13.21 22.96
C SER A 257 0.54 -13.48 22.42
N GLY A 258 1.39 -12.45 22.27
CA GLY A 258 2.85 -12.58 22.38
C GLY A 258 3.60 -13.45 21.34
N ALA A 259 2.89 -13.97 20.35
CA ALA A 259 3.42 -14.71 19.22
C ALA A 259 2.81 -14.10 17.95
N GLN A 260 3.64 -13.85 16.93
CA GLN A 260 3.19 -13.27 15.65
C GLN A 260 2.24 -14.24 14.91
N ARG A 261 0.94 -14.16 15.21
CA ARG A 261 -0.10 -14.80 14.39
C ARG A 261 -0.29 -13.97 13.11
N LYS A 262 0.33 -14.45 12.03
CA LYS A 262 0.04 -14.04 10.65
C LYS A 262 -1.45 -14.29 10.32
N PRO A 263 -2.02 -13.64 9.29
CA PRO A 263 -3.33 -13.98 8.75
C PRO A 263 -3.52 -15.48 8.53
N LEU A 264 -4.64 -16.02 9.02
CA LEU A 264 -5.07 -17.39 8.72
C LEU A 264 -5.38 -17.47 7.22
N ALA A 265 -4.50 -18.16 6.49
CA ALA A 265 -4.53 -18.18 5.04
C ALA A 265 -5.85 -18.71 4.46
N ARG A 266 -6.26 -18.16 3.32
CA ARG A 266 -7.49 -18.52 2.60
C ARG A 266 -7.44 -20.00 2.16
N ILE A 267 -8.21 -20.84 2.85
CA ILE A 267 -8.30 -22.30 2.63
C ILE A 267 -9.03 -22.62 1.32
N MET A 268 -8.39 -23.43 0.48
CA MET A 268 -8.82 -23.80 -0.87
C MET A 268 -9.40 -25.23 -0.90
N SER A 269 -10.05 -25.58 -2.01
CA SER A 269 -10.58 -26.93 -2.24
C SER A 269 -9.46 -27.97 -2.27
N LEU A 270 -9.68 -29.11 -1.59
CA LEU A 270 -8.74 -30.23 -1.60
C LEU A 270 -8.63 -30.88 -2.97
N ARG A 271 -9.61 -30.73 -3.86
CA ARG A 271 -9.62 -31.36 -5.19
C ARG A 271 -9.17 -30.40 -6.29
N ASP A 272 -9.45 -29.12 -6.13
CA ASP A 272 -9.08 -28.05 -7.05
C ASP A 272 -8.52 -26.86 -6.26
N PRO A 273 -7.19 -26.83 -6.02
CA PRO A 273 -6.55 -25.78 -5.23
C PRO A 273 -6.70 -24.36 -5.78
N SER A 274 -7.15 -24.18 -7.03
CA SER A 274 -7.45 -22.86 -7.60
C SER A 274 -8.76 -22.25 -7.07
N LYS A 275 -9.67 -23.09 -6.54
CA LYS A 275 -11.00 -22.67 -6.05
C LYS A 275 -11.04 -22.63 -4.52
N LYS A 276 -11.69 -21.61 -3.96
CA LYS A 276 -12.01 -21.53 -2.52
C LYS A 276 -12.82 -22.78 -2.12
N MET A 277 -12.56 -23.34 -0.93
CA MET A 277 -13.39 -24.43 -0.39
C MET A 277 -14.87 -23.98 -0.35
N SER A 278 -15.77 -24.79 -0.92
CA SER A 278 -17.19 -24.45 -1.06
C SER A 278 -18.10 -25.62 -0.72
N LYS A 279 -19.25 -25.31 -0.10
CA LYS A 279 -20.35 -26.26 0.14
C LYS A 279 -21.06 -26.70 -1.15
N SER A 280 -21.10 -25.84 -2.17
CA SER A 280 -21.78 -26.10 -3.44
C SER A 280 -21.01 -27.02 -4.41
N ASP A 281 -19.81 -27.48 -4.02
CA ASP A 281 -19.06 -28.44 -4.82
C ASP A 281 -19.70 -29.85 -4.73
N THR A 282 -20.01 -30.41 -5.90
CA THR A 282 -20.56 -31.76 -6.08
C THR A 282 -19.72 -32.86 -5.42
N SER A 283 -18.41 -32.67 -5.29
CA SER A 283 -17.49 -33.64 -4.70
C SER A 283 -17.32 -33.39 -3.20
N ALA A 284 -17.92 -34.22 -2.34
CA ALA A 284 -17.69 -34.20 -0.89
C ALA A 284 -16.20 -34.35 -0.50
N LEU A 285 -15.33 -34.86 -1.39
CA LEU A 285 -13.88 -34.95 -1.18
C LEU A 285 -13.14 -33.60 -1.30
N SER A 286 -13.79 -32.51 -1.70
CA SER A 286 -13.14 -31.20 -1.85
C SER A 286 -13.09 -30.37 -0.57
N ARG A 287 -13.86 -30.75 0.46
CA ARG A 287 -14.06 -29.99 1.70
C ARG A 287 -14.03 -30.89 2.93
N ILE A 288 -13.52 -30.35 4.02
CA ILE A 288 -13.57 -30.98 5.35
C ILE A 288 -14.69 -30.31 6.14
N GLU A 289 -15.69 -31.06 6.56
CA GLU A 289 -16.85 -30.57 7.33
C GLU A 289 -16.56 -30.69 8.83
N LEU A 290 -17.05 -29.77 9.66
CA LEU A 290 -16.72 -29.76 11.09
C LEU A 290 -17.24 -30.98 11.87
N THR A 291 -18.15 -31.76 11.29
CA THR A 291 -18.70 -33.00 11.85
C THR A 291 -18.13 -34.28 11.23
N ASP A 292 -17.19 -34.17 10.27
CA ASP A 292 -16.52 -35.31 9.64
C ASP A 292 -15.88 -36.22 10.73
N THR A 293 -15.99 -37.53 10.54
CA THR A 293 -15.27 -38.50 11.37
C THR A 293 -13.77 -38.53 11.05
N ALA A 294 -12.95 -39.06 11.96
CA ALA A 294 -11.51 -39.18 11.75
C ALA A 294 -11.14 -39.93 10.46
N ASP A 295 -11.91 -40.97 10.10
CA ASP A 295 -11.72 -41.73 8.87
C ASP A 295 -12.09 -40.93 7.61
N GLU A 296 -13.12 -40.09 7.68
CA GLU A 296 -13.52 -39.20 6.59
C GLU A 296 -12.49 -38.09 6.37
N ILE A 297 -12.01 -37.44 7.44
CA ILE A 297 -10.92 -36.44 7.37
C ILE A 297 -9.69 -37.07 6.72
N ARG A 298 -9.24 -38.24 7.22
CA ARG A 298 -8.06 -38.94 6.68
C ARG A 298 -8.25 -39.32 5.22
N LYS A 299 -9.43 -39.81 4.83
CA LYS A 299 -9.77 -40.15 3.44
C LYS A 299 -9.79 -38.92 2.52
N LYS A 300 -10.30 -37.79 3.00
CA LYS A 300 -10.37 -36.51 2.26
C LYS A 300 -8.96 -35.93 2.05
N VAL A 301 -8.16 -35.80 3.11
CA VAL A 301 -6.79 -35.26 3.05
C VAL A 301 -5.86 -36.15 2.22
N ARG A 302 -5.92 -37.49 2.36
CA ARG A 302 -5.15 -38.42 1.50
C ARG A 302 -5.48 -38.25 0.01
N LYS A 303 -6.72 -37.93 -0.33
CA LYS A 303 -7.19 -37.67 -1.71
C LYS A 303 -7.05 -36.21 -2.15
N ALA A 304 -6.41 -35.35 -1.36
CA ALA A 304 -6.11 -33.99 -1.77
C ALA A 304 -5.18 -33.99 -3.00
N THR A 305 -5.44 -33.10 -3.94
CA THR A 305 -4.63 -32.88 -5.15
C THR A 305 -3.32 -32.21 -4.75
N THR A 306 -2.21 -32.80 -5.19
CA THR A 306 -0.85 -32.26 -5.07
C THR A 306 -0.12 -32.49 -6.38
N ASP A 307 0.97 -31.76 -6.58
CA ASP A 307 1.93 -31.97 -7.66
C ASP A 307 2.79 -33.25 -7.44
N ALA A 308 3.72 -33.47 -8.38
CA ALA A 308 4.69 -34.57 -8.38
C ALA A 308 6.12 -34.11 -7.98
N ILE A 309 6.27 -32.91 -7.42
CA ILE A 309 7.56 -32.32 -7.06
C ILE A 309 8.00 -32.85 -5.67
N SER A 310 9.28 -33.16 -5.52
CA SER A 310 9.86 -33.63 -4.26
C SER A 310 9.96 -32.53 -3.20
N GLY A 311 9.95 -32.93 -1.92
CA GLY A 311 9.97 -32.02 -0.77
C GLY A 311 8.65 -31.27 -0.55
N ILE A 312 8.50 -30.65 0.61
CA ILE A 312 7.32 -29.86 1.00
C ILE A 312 7.76 -28.41 1.25
N TYR A 313 7.42 -27.51 0.33
CA TYR A 313 7.65 -26.07 0.43
C TYR A 313 6.42 -25.29 -0.03
N TYR A 314 6.33 -24.02 0.35
CA TYR A 314 5.20 -23.15 0.10
C TYR A 314 5.38 -22.33 -1.18
N ASP A 315 4.63 -22.68 -2.21
CA ASP A 315 4.45 -21.87 -3.42
C ASP A 315 2.99 -21.92 -3.88
N ARG A 316 2.32 -20.77 -3.96
CA ARG A 316 0.90 -20.69 -4.37
C ARG A 316 0.70 -20.66 -5.89
N GLU A 317 1.75 -20.40 -6.67
CA GLU A 317 1.71 -20.37 -8.14
C GLU A 317 2.12 -21.75 -8.70
N GLU A 318 3.26 -22.29 -8.27
CA GLU A 318 3.77 -23.59 -8.73
C GLU A 318 3.13 -24.78 -8.01
N ARG A 319 2.87 -24.66 -6.71
CA ARG A 319 2.48 -25.80 -5.83
C ARG A 319 1.19 -25.56 -5.03
N PRO A 320 0.11 -25.04 -5.63
CA PRO A 320 -1.07 -24.57 -4.89
C PRO A 320 -1.72 -25.67 -4.02
N GLY A 321 -1.62 -26.95 -4.41
CA GLY A 321 -2.12 -28.08 -3.61
C GLY A 321 -1.32 -28.38 -2.35
N VAL A 322 0.02 -28.29 -2.41
CA VAL A 322 0.89 -28.50 -1.24
C VAL A 322 0.81 -27.28 -0.31
N SER A 323 0.79 -26.07 -0.88
CA SER A 323 0.61 -24.82 -0.15
C SER A 323 -0.73 -24.75 0.59
N ASN A 324 -1.83 -25.21 -0.04
CA ASN A 324 -3.12 -25.31 0.65
C ASN A 324 -3.08 -26.30 1.84
N LEU A 325 -2.32 -27.39 1.75
CA LEU A 325 -2.15 -28.33 2.86
C LEU A 325 -1.26 -27.75 3.98
N LEU A 326 -0.25 -26.95 3.64
CA LEU A 326 0.55 -26.18 4.61
C LEU A 326 -0.28 -25.08 5.29
N ASP A 327 -1.14 -24.38 4.55
CA ASP A 327 -2.10 -23.41 5.09
C ASP A 327 -3.09 -24.07 6.06
N ILE A 328 -3.63 -25.24 5.69
CA ILE A 328 -4.51 -26.06 6.54
C ILE A 328 -3.79 -26.47 7.83
N ALA A 329 -2.56 -26.99 7.72
CA ALA A 329 -1.76 -27.40 8.88
C ALA A 329 -1.48 -26.21 9.80
N SER A 330 -1.05 -25.08 9.24
CA SER A 330 -0.79 -23.83 9.97
C SER A 330 -2.03 -23.36 10.75
N ALA A 331 -3.20 -23.43 10.10
CA ALA A 331 -4.46 -23.01 10.68
C ALA A 331 -5.00 -23.92 11.81
N VAL A 332 -4.53 -25.17 11.92
CA VAL A 332 -4.98 -26.10 12.99
C VAL A 332 -3.94 -26.34 14.09
N THR A 333 -2.64 -26.20 13.80
CA THR A 333 -1.55 -26.36 14.79
C THR A 333 -1.04 -25.06 15.40
N ASP A 334 -1.49 -23.90 14.89
CA ASP A 334 -0.98 -22.56 15.27
C ASP A 334 0.52 -22.34 14.97
N GLN A 335 1.17 -23.23 14.23
CA GLN A 335 2.54 -23.07 13.74
C GLN A 335 2.56 -22.23 12.45
N SER A 336 3.58 -21.40 12.26
CA SER A 336 3.75 -20.66 11.00
C SER A 336 4.10 -21.61 9.84
N VAL A 337 3.67 -21.25 8.62
CA VAL A 337 4.04 -21.97 7.38
C VAL A 337 5.55 -22.21 7.30
N VAL A 338 6.38 -21.22 7.62
CA VAL A 338 7.86 -21.33 7.60
C VAL A 338 8.40 -22.37 8.60
N GLN A 339 7.74 -22.57 9.75
CA GLN A 339 8.08 -23.66 10.68
C GLN A 339 7.64 -25.01 10.13
N LEU A 340 6.48 -25.09 9.49
CA LEU A 340 5.94 -26.32 8.91
C LEU A 340 6.73 -26.77 7.68
N GLU A 341 7.16 -25.85 6.81
CA GLU A 341 8.09 -26.15 5.71
C GLU A 341 9.39 -26.78 6.24
N LYS A 342 9.98 -26.20 7.30
CA LYS A 342 11.17 -26.77 7.95
C LYS A 342 10.92 -28.13 8.60
N GLN A 343 9.74 -28.33 9.18
CA GLN A 343 9.32 -29.59 9.80
C GLN A 343 9.05 -30.70 8.77
N TYR A 344 8.52 -30.34 7.59
CA TYR A 344 8.11 -31.26 6.54
C TYR A 344 9.05 -31.32 5.33
N ALA A 345 10.17 -30.59 5.33
CA ALA A 345 11.11 -30.51 4.19
C ALA A 345 11.50 -31.89 3.61
N GLU A 346 11.74 -32.88 4.49
CA GLU A 346 12.13 -34.26 4.12
C GLU A 346 10.93 -35.23 3.99
N TYR A 347 9.70 -34.77 4.16
CA TYR A 347 8.51 -35.63 4.08
C TYR A 347 8.14 -35.89 2.62
N ARG A 348 7.84 -37.15 2.30
CA ARG A 348 7.14 -37.49 1.05
C ARG A 348 5.68 -37.04 1.15
N THR A 349 5.10 -36.61 0.03
CA THR A 349 3.73 -36.06 -0.05
C THR A 349 2.65 -36.93 0.61
N GLY A 350 2.79 -38.26 0.60
CA GLY A 350 1.91 -39.18 1.33
C GLY A 350 2.01 -39.06 2.85
N ALA A 351 3.23 -39.09 3.41
CA ALA A 351 3.48 -38.94 4.84
C ALA A 351 3.10 -37.53 5.34
N PHE A 352 3.32 -36.50 4.51
CA PHE A 352 2.84 -35.15 4.77
C PHE A 352 1.31 -35.11 4.88
N LYS A 353 0.57 -35.67 3.91
CA LYS A 353 -0.90 -35.77 3.97
C LYS A 353 -1.40 -36.52 5.21
N ASP A 354 -0.70 -37.56 5.64
CA ASP A 354 -1.04 -38.26 6.89
C ASP A 354 -0.84 -37.39 8.13
N SER A 355 0.29 -36.66 8.24
CA SER A 355 0.51 -35.73 9.34
C SER A 355 -0.49 -34.57 9.35
N VAL A 356 -0.84 -34.02 8.18
CA VAL A 356 -1.88 -32.98 8.07
C VAL A 356 -3.25 -33.55 8.47
N ALA A 357 -3.57 -34.79 8.09
CA ALA A 357 -4.81 -35.44 8.52
C ALA A 357 -4.86 -35.58 10.05
N ASP A 358 -3.78 -36.05 10.69
CA ASP A 358 -3.70 -36.19 12.15
C ASP A 358 -3.88 -34.84 12.86
N ALA A 359 -3.24 -33.77 12.36
CA ALA A 359 -3.38 -32.42 12.90
C ALA A 359 -4.82 -31.88 12.78
N VAL A 360 -5.48 -32.09 11.63
CA VAL A 360 -6.88 -31.70 11.44
C VAL A 360 -7.81 -32.53 12.32
N ILE A 361 -7.58 -33.85 12.46
CA ILE A 361 -8.36 -34.72 13.35
C ILE A 361 -8.28 -34.24 14.80
N ALA A 362 -7.08 -33.93 15.29
CA ALA A 362 -6.85 -33.45 16.65
C ALA A 362 -7.58 -32.13 16.96
N LYS A 363 -7.73 -31.25 15.98
CA LYS A 363 -8.45 -29.97 16.12
C LYS A 363 -9.96 -30.10 15.92
N ILE A 364 -10.40 -30.85 14.92
CA ILE A 364 -11.78 -30.84 14.42
C ILE A 364 -12.67 -31.88 15.10
N CYS A 365 -12.19 -33.08 15.41
CA CYS A 365 -13.04 -34.09 16.06
C CYS A 365 -13.61 -33.63 17.42
N PRO A 366 -12.84 -32.98 18.33
CA PRO A 366 -13.38 -32.42 19.58
C PRO A 366 -14.35 -31.24 19.39
N ILE A 367 -14.30 -30.57 18.23
CA ILE A 367 -15.31 -29.59 17.83
C ILE A 367 -16.57 -30.34 17.39
N GLY A 368 -16.45 -31.29 16.46
CA GLY A 368 -17.56 -32.09 15.95
C GLY A 368 -18.34 -32.87 17.03
N GLU A 369 -17.68 -33.32 18.09
CA GLU A 369 -18.33 -33.92 19.27
C GLU A 369 -19.19 -32.90 20.02
N ARG A 370 -18.69 -31.70 20.28
CA ARG A 370 -19.46 -30.62 20.92
C ARG A 370 -20.60 -30.13 20.03
N ILE A 371 -20.41 -30.06 18.72
CA ILE A 371 -21.48 -29.75 17.76
C ILE A 371 -22.62 -30.78 17.91
N LYS A 372 -22.31 -32.08 17.90
CA LYS A 372 -23.30 -33.16 18.06
C LYS A 372 -24.02 -33.11 19.42
N GLN A 373 -23.35 -32.64 20.47
CA GLN A 373 -23.98 -32.41 21.79
C GLN A 373 -25.01 -31.27 21.72
N TYR A 374 -24.65 -30.12 21.15
CA TYR A 374 -25.58 -29.00 20.97
C TYR A 374 -26.69 -29.31 19.96
N GLU A 375 -26.43 -30.07 18.89
CA GLU A 375 -27.46 -30.52 17.95
C GLU A 375 -28.50 -31.45 18.58
N ALA A 376 -28.21 -32.07 19.72
CA ALA A 376 -29.16 -32.88 20.49
C ALA A 376 -29.97 -32.07 21.53
N ASP A 377 -29.56 -30.84 21.84
CA ASP A 377 -30.19 -29.97 22.84
C ASP A 377 -30.86 -28.75 22.18
N GLN A 378 -32.01 -29.03 21.56
CA GLN A 378 -32.79 -28.01 20.87
C GLN A 378 -33.36 -26.94 21.82
N GLU A 379 -33.73 -27.33 23.05
CA GLU A 379 -34.28 -26.39 24.03
C GLU A 379 -33.24 -25.35 24.44
N TYR A 380 -31.98 -25.75 24.63
CA TYR A 380 -30.87 -24.82 24.88
C TYR A 380 -30.61 -23.87 23.70
N ILE A 381 -30.62 -24.37 22.46
CA ILE A 381 -30.42 -23.53 21.26
C ILE A 381 -31.55 -22.49 21.11
N ASP A 382 -32.80 -22.91 21.27
CA ASP A 382 -33.95 -22.01 21.23
C ASP A 382 -33.89 -20.97 22.36
N GLN A 383 -33.43 -21.36 23.57
CA GLN A 383 -33.20 -20.43 24.69
C GLN A 383 -32.08 -19.42 24.40
N VAL A 384 -30.95 -19.85 23.84
CA VAL A 384 -29.83 -18.96 23.45
C VAL A 384 -30.29 -17.93 22.42
N LEU A 385 -31.00 -18.37 21.37
CA LEU A 385 -31.53 -17.49 20.33
C LEU A 385 -32.56 -16.49 20.89
N ALA A 386 -33.47 -16.93 21.75
CA ALA A 386 -34.47 -16.06 22.36
C ALA A 386 -33.83 -14.97 23.25
N ASN A 387 -32.83 -15.33 24.06
CA ASN A 387 -32.09 -14.39 24.90
C ASN A 387 -31.31 -13.37 24.06
N GLY A 388 -30.58 -13.84 23.04
CA GLY A 388 -29.83 -12.97 22.14
C GLY A 388 -30.74 -12.04 21.32
N ALA A 389 -31.88 -12.54 20.84
CA ALA A 389 -32.87 -11.73 20.11
C ALA A 389 -33.50 -10.64 20.99
N ALA A 390 -33.72 -10.91 22.28
CA ALA A 390 -34.19 -9.89 23.24
C ALA A 390 -33.17 -8.77 23.43
N GLN A 391 -31.91 -9.11 23.72
CA GLN A 391 -30.80 -8.14 23.86
C GLN A 391 -30.57 -7.34 22.58
N ALA A 392 -30.58 -8.02 21.43
CA ALA A 392 -30.45 -7.39 20.13
C ALA A 392 -31.62 -6.45 19.82
N SER A 393 -32.86 -6.83 20.17
CA SER A 393 -34.04 -5.97 19.97
C SER A 393 -33.99 -4.69 20.81
N GLU A 394 -33.47 -4.76 22.03
CA GLU A 394 -33.29 -3.58 22.89
C GLU A 394 -32.31 -2.57 22.29
N LEU A 395 -31.13 -3.04 21.84
CA LEU A 395 -30.14 -2.20 21.16
C LEU A 395 -30.69 -1.62 19.84
N ALA A 396 -31.41 -2.42 19.07
CA ALA A 396 -32.01 -2.02 17.80
C ALA A 396 -33.09 -0.95 17.96
N ALA A 397 -33.92 -1.05 19.01
CA ALA A 397 -35.00 -0.11 19.27
C ALA A 397 -34.51 1.33 19.47
N VAL A 398 -33.34 1.51 20.11
CA VAL A 398 -32.71 2.82 20.30
C VAL A 398 -32.35 3.46 18.96
N THR A 399 -31.66 2.73 18.09
CA THR A 399 -31.28 3.24 16.76
C THR A 399 -32.51 3.48 15.88
N MET A 400 -33.49 2.57 15.90
CA MET A 400 -34.72 2.73 15.11
C MET A 400 -35.57 3.92 15.54
N LYS A 401 -35.59 4.26 16.83
CA LYS A 401 -36.23 5.48 17.31
C LYS A 401 -35.56 6.71 16.69
N ASP A 402 -34.24 6.81 16.83
CA ASP A 402 -33.46 7.94 16.33
C ASP A 402 -33.60 8.10 14.80
N VAL A 403 -33.57 7.00 14.05
CA VAL A 403 -33.78 6.97 12.58
C VAL A 403 -35.20 7.44 12.22
N LYS A 404 -36.24 6.96 12.92
CA LYS A 404 -37.63 7.34 12.66
C LYS A 404 -37.90 8.80 12.97
N GLU A 405 -37.33 9.34 14.04
CA GLU A 405 -37.48 10.76 14.42
C GLU A 405 -36.97 11.71 13.32
N VAL A 406 -35.89 11.37 12.63
CA VAL A 406 -35.29 12.25 11.59
C VAL A 406 -35.76 11.96 10.16
N MET A 407 -36.12 10.71 9.84
CA MET A 407 -36.48 10.31 8.46
C MET A 407 -38.00 10.20 8.22
N VAL A 408 -38.79 9.79 9.21
CA VAL A 408 -40.25 9.62 9.12
C VAL A 408 -40.97 10.20 10.36
N PRO A 409 -40.76 11.50 10.66
CA PRO A 409 -41.27 12.14 11.87
C PRO A 409 -42.79 12.02 11.98
N GLN A 410 -43.25 11.39 13.05
CA GLN A 410 -44.67 11.22 13.33
C GLN A 410 -45.26 12.55 13.87
N PRO A 411 -46.46 12.97 13.41
CA PRO A 411 -47.09 14.18 13.90
C PRO A 411 -47.58 14.02 15.36
N GLY A 412 -46.71 14.34 16.31
CA GLY A 412 -47.09 14.75 17.66
C GLY A 412 -46.95 13.71 18.78
N VAL A 413 -45.76 13.66 19.39
CA VAL A 413 -45.65 13.54 20.86
C VAL A 413 -44.74 14.66 21.37
N THR A 414 -45.25 15.90 21.37
CA THR A 414 -44.58 17.02 22.03
C THR A 414 -44.60 16.83 23.55
N PHE A 415 -43.50 16.35 24.12
CA PHE A 415 -43.19 16.51 25.55
C PHE A 415 -42.87 17.99 25.85
N ARG A 416 -43.90 18.84 25.84
CA ARG A 416 -43.80 20.20 26.39
C ARG A 416 -44.04 20.14 27.89
N PHE A 417 -42.96 20.19 28.66
CA PHE A 417 -43.01 20.64 30.05
C PHE A 417 -43.43 22.11 30.09
N PHE A 418 -44.74 22.40 30.16
CA PHE A 418 -45.23 23.63 30.78
C PHE A 418 -46.59 23.40 31.45
N SER A 419 -46.74 23.99 32.63
CA SER A 419 -47.84 23.75 33.56
C SER A 419 -49.15 24.43 33.16
N SER A 420 -50.24 23.95 33.78
CA SER A 420 -51.55 24.62 33.93
C SER A 420 -52.59 24.52 32.79
N ARG A 421 -53.41 23.48 32.90
CA ARG A 421 -54.88 23.45 32.75
C ARG A 421 -55.56 24.69 32.12
N ARG A 422 -56.24 24.50 30.97
CA ARG A 422 -57.72 24.63 30.85
C ARG A 422 -58.26 24.22 29.47
N LEU A 423 -59.40 23.51 29.50
CA LEU A 423 -60.49 23.41 28.52
C LEU A 423 -60.20 23.55 27.00
N MET A 424 -60.48 22.48 26.25
CA MET A 424 -61.71 22.32 25.42
C MET A 424 -61.45 21.57 24.10
N LYS A 425 -62.23 20.51 23.84
CA LYS A 425 -62.32 19.82 22.55
C LYS A 425 -63.34 20.54 21.66
N LEU A 426 -63.09 20.70 20.35
CA LEU A 426 -63.79 19.96 19.28
C LEU A 426 -63.30 20.34 17.85
N LEU A 427 -62.98 19.30 17.08
CA LEU A 427 -63.20 19.07 15.62
C LEU A 427 -63.58 20.29 14.75
N VAL A 428 -62.75 20.72 13.79
CA VAL A 428 -62.58 20.16 12.42
C VAL A 428 -63.82 20.32 11.52
N SER A 429 -63.77 21.31 10.61
CA SER A 429 -64.21 21.23 9.20
C SER A 429 -63.97 22.55 8.44
N PHE A 430 -63.92 22.47 7.10
CA PHE A 430 -63.63 23.51 6.11
C PHE A 430 -62.17 24.01 6.03
N ALA A 431 -61.61 24.29 4.84
CA ALA A 431 -61.90 23.75 3.50
C ALA A 431 -60.73 24.06 2.56
N VAL A 432 -60.65 23.25 1.50
CA VAL A 432 -59.83 23.43 0.30
C VAL A 432 -59.83 24.89 -0.21
N CYS A 433 -58.71 25.59 -0.05
CA CYS A 433 -58.25 26.61 -1.00
C CYS A 433 -56.76 26.94 -0.73
N GLY A 434 -55.88 26.64 -1.68
CA GLY A 434 -54.43 26.76 -1.47
C GLY A 434 -53.58 26.28 -2.64
N LEU A 435 -54.03 26.52 -3.88
CA LEU A 435 -53.19 26.36 -5.07
C LEU A 435 -52.03 27.35 -5.03
N LEU A 436 -50.87 26.92 -5.56
CA LEU A 436 -49.73 27.76 -5.93
C LEU A 436 -49.00 28.50 -4.78
N ARG A 437 -48.06 27.78 -4.14
CA ARG A 437 -46.77 28.38 -3.77
C ARG A 437 -45.67 27.62 -4.49
N GLY A 438 -44.97 28.31 -5.41
CA GLY A 438 -43.89 27.71 -6.19
C GLY A 438 -42.73 27.32 -5.30
N VAL A 439 -42.38 26.03 -5.32
CA VAL A 439 -41.18 25.52 -4.67
C VAL A 439 -39.97 25.98 -5.49
N HIS A 440 -39.40 27.13 -5.11
CA HIS A 440 -38.06 27.52 -5.56
C HIS A 440 -37.05 26.66 -4.80
N GLY A 441 -36.97 25.38 -5.18
CA GLY A 441 -35.94 24.48 -4.71
C GLY A 441 -34.63 24.81 -5.41
N TYR A 442 -33.56 25.00 -4.64
CA TYR A 442 -32.21 25.18 -5.16
C TYR A 442 -31.87 24.04 -6.14
N THR A 443 -31.70 24.38 -7.42
CA THR A 443 -31.38 23.39 -8.45
C THR A 443 -29.88 23.19 -8.51
N CYS A 444 -29.40 22.08 -7.93
CA CYS A 444 -27.98 21.75 -8.04
C CYS A 444 -27.56 21.38 -9.47
N PRO A 445 -26.29 21.63 -9.83
CA PRO A 445 -25.64 21.15 -11.04
C PRO A 445 -26.08 19.74 -11.43
N ASN A 446 -26.76 19.58 -12.57
CA ASN A 446 -27.15 18.27 -13.13
C ASN A 446 -27.80 17.28 -12.11
N PHE A 447 -28.51 17.79 -11.10
CA PHE A 447 -29.00 17.01 -9.95
C PHE A 447 -27.93 16.13 -9.28
N CYS A 448 -26.71 16.65 -9.16
CA CYS A 448 -25.52 15.97 -8.66
C CYS A 448 -25.25 14.63 -9.36
N SER A 449 -25.54 14.55 -10.67
CA SER A 449 -25.45 13.35 -11.52
C SER A 449 -26.18 12.13 -10.95
N SER A 450 -27.18 12.32 -10.07
CA SER A 450 -27.80 11.26 -9.26
C SER A 450 -26.80 10.43 -8.44
N ARG A 451 -25.65 11.02 -8.08
CA ARG A 451 -24.55 10.41 -7.32
C ARG A 451 -24.28 11.14 -6.00
N GLY A 452 -24.32 12.48 -6.01
CA GLY A 452 -24.13 13.32 -4.83
C GLY A 452 -25.41 13.84 -4.20
N LEU A 453 -25.25 14.54 -3.06
CA LEU A 453 -26.33 15.25 -2.36
C LEU A 453 -26.32 16.74 -2.71
N CYS A 454 -27.48 17.27 -3.07
CA CYS A 454 -27.66 18.70 -3.31
C CYS A 454 -27.81 19.45 -1.98
N LEU A 455 -26.84 20.31 -1.66
CA LEU A 455 -26.87 21.19 -0.50
C LEU A 455 -27.77 22.41 -0.76
N ALA A 456 -28.21 23.07 0.32
CA ALA A 456 -29.06 24.27 0.26
C ALA A 456 -28.41 25.45 -0.49
N GLN A 457 -27.08 25.44 -0.65
CA GLN A 457 -26.28 26.42 -1.39
C GLN A 457 -26.14 26.09 -2.90
N GLY A 458 -26.89 25.10 -3.41
CA GLY A 458 -26.80 24.67 -4.81
C GLY A 458 -25.47 23.96 -5.15
N LEU A 459 -24.76 23.45 -4.15
CA LEU A 459 -23.51 22.65 -4.29
C LEU A 459 -23.82 21.16 -4.19
N CYS A 460 -23.00 20.34 -4.85
CA CYS A 460 -23.07 18.89 -4.71
C CYS A 460 -21.98 18.34 -3.80
N THR A 461 -22.38 17.66 -2.72
CA THR A 461 -21.47 16.81 -1.93
C THR A 461 -21.35 15.45 -2.62
N CYS A 462 -20.15 15.07 -3.04
CA CYS A 462 -19.91 13.83 -3.76
C CYS A 462 -19.51 12.67 -2.85
N PRO A 463 -19.98 11.43 -3.13
CA PRO A 463 -19.56 10.25 -2.39
C PRO A 463 -18.13 9.84 -2.78
N ASN A 464 -17.47 9.07 -1.91
CA ASN A 464 -16.14 8.52 -2.17
C ASN A 464 -16.02 7.89 -3.57
N GLY A 465 -14.97 8.26 -4.31
CA GLY A 465 -14.77 7.84 -5.70
C GLY A 465 -15.41 8.74 -6.75
N TRP A 466 -16.08 9.83 -6.36
CA TRP A 466 -16.63 10.86 -7.25
C TRP A 466 -16.29 12.27 -6.76
N SER A 467 -16.11 13.21 -7.69
CA SER A 467 -15.75 14.61 -7.45
C SER A 467 -16.35 15.53 -8.53
N GLY A 468 -15.98 16.82 -8.48
CA GLY A 468 -16.51 17.85 -9.38
C GLY A 468 -17.83 18.45 -8.91
N PRO A 469 -18.27 19.57 -9.52
CA PRO A 469 -19.40 20.37 -9.02
C PRO A 469 -20.76 19.66 -9.12
N ASP A 470 -20.87 18.62 -9.94
CA ASP A 470 -22.07 17.80 -10.12
C ASP A 470 -21.85 16.30 -9.87
N CYS A 471 -20.72 15.91 -9.27
CA CYS A 471 -20.35 14.51 -9.04
C CYS A 471 -20.31 13.63 -10.31
N SER A 472 -20.10 14.22 -11.48
CA SER A 472 -19.89 13.49 -12.73
C SER A 472 -18.51 12.84 -12.83
N ILE A 473 -17.48 13.45 -12.22
CA ILE A 473 -16.06 13.10 -12.33
C ILE A 473 -15.73 11.93 -11.41
N ALA A 474 -15.22 10.82 -11.94
CA ALA A 474 -14.72 9.69 -11.18
C ALA A 474 -13.33 9.99 -10.60
N SER A 475 -13.07 9.59 -9.36
CA SER A 475 -11.73 9.67 -8.78
C SER A 475 -10.89 8.48 -9.21
N CYS A 476 -9.80 8.72 -9.93
CA CYS A 476 -8.81 7.68 -10.22
C CYS A 476 -8.01 7.29 -8.96
N PRO A 477 -7.47 6.05 -8.91
CA PRO A 477 -6.64 5.62 -7.81
C PRO A 477 -5.38 6.46 -7.71
N LEU A 478 -5.03 6.81 -6.47
CA LEU A 478 -3.84 7.57 -6.14
C LEU A 478 -2.67 6.61 -5.87
N GLY A 479 -1.49 7.00 -6.32
CA GLY A 479 -0.23 6.32 -5.98
C GLY A 479 0.89 7.35 -5.86
N GLU A 480 2.00 6.98 -5.23
CA GLU A 480 3.19 7.84 -5.16
C GLU A 480 3.65 8.20 -6.57
N ALA A 481 3.84 9.48 -6.83
CA ALA A 481 4.29 9.99 -8.11
C ALA A 481 5.65 9.42 -8.49
N TRP A 482 5.83 9.04 -9.75
CA TRP A 482 7.17 8.78 -10.29
C TRP A 482 7.96 10.08 -10.37
N ALA A 483 7.35 11.12 -10.94
CA ALA A 483 7.92 12.46 -10.96
C ALA A 483 6.83 13.49 -10.62
N ASP A 484 7.19 14.49 -9.81
CA ASP A 484 6.31 15.59 -9.43
C ASP A 484 7.12 16.82 -8.98
N GLN A 485 6.44 17.95 -8.81
CA GLN A 485 6.99 19.09 -8.10
C GLN A 485 7.15 18.77 -6.59
N VAL A 486 8.22 19.27 -5.98
CA VAL A 486 8.57 18.87 -4.61
C VAL A 486 7.77 19.66 -3.57
N THR A 487 7.21 19.00 -2.56
CA THR A 487 6.49 19.67 -1.45
C THR A 487 7.41 20.10 -0.30
N GLY A 488 8.72 19.92 -0.48
CA GLY A 488 9.77 20.29 0.44
C GLY A 488 11.13 19.73 -0.02
N THR A 489 12.21 20.10 0.67
CA THR A 489 13.53 19.52 0.42
C THR A 489 13.49 18.00 0.56
N ASP A 490 13.95 17.29 -0.48
CA ASP A 490 13.94 15.84 -0.61
C ASP A 490 12.55 15.19 -0.46
N LYS A 491 11.46 15.89 -0.83
CA LYS A 491 10.08 15.37 -0.84
C LYS A 491 9.44 15.49 -2.23
N GLY A 492 9.67 14.48 -3.09
CA GLY A 492 9.23 14.47 -4.50
C GLY A 492 8.12 13.49 -4.88
N HIS A 493 7.73 12.56 -4.00
CA HIS A 493 6.81 11.46 -4.33
C HIS A 493 5.43 11.65 -3.68
N ASN A 494 4.73 12.72 -4.06
CA ASN A 494 3.38 13.00 -3.54
C ASN A 494 2.38 11.93 -4.03
N LEU A 495 1.29 11.71 -3.31
CA LEU A 495 0.19 10.85 -3.79
C LEU A 495 -0.62 11.57 -4.86
N VAL A 496 -0.59 11.05 -6.08
CA VAL A 496 -1.22 11.67 -7.26
C VAL A 496 -2.03 10.64 -8.06
N PRO A 497 -3.05 11.06 -8.83
CA PRO A 497 -3.78 10.16 -9.74
C PRO A 497 -2.82 9.49 -10.71
N CYS A 498 -2.95 8.16 -10.85
CA CYS A 498 -2.17 7.38 -11.81
C CYS A 498 -0.63 7.55 -11.69
N SER A 499 -0.12 7.87 -10.49
CA SER A 499 1.32 8.03 -10.18
C SER A 499 2.10 8.96 -11.13
N ASN A 500 1.43 9.89 -11.82
CA ASN A 500 2.00 10.68 -12.93
C ASN A 500 2.65 9.82 -14.03
N ARG A 501 2.13 8.60 -14.27
CA ARG A 501 2.53 7.67 -15.34
C ARG A 501 1.34 6.97 -16.01
N GLY A 502 0.25 7.71 -16.15
CA GLY A 502 -0.92 7.27 -16.90
C GLY A 502 -2.01 8.33 -16.92
N VAL A 503 -2.88 8.24 -17.92
CA VAL A 503 -4.05 9.12 -18.06
C VAL A 503 -5.20 8.59 -17.21
N CYS A 504 -5.80 9.44 -16.40
CA CYS A 504 -7.03 9.15 -15.68
C CYS A 504 -8.24 9.26 -16.62
N ASP A 505 -9.00 8.18 -16.76
CA ASP A 505 -10.36 8.22 -17.31
C ASP A 505 -11.31 8.72 -16.21
N PHE A 506 -11.72 9.99 -16.32
CA PHE A 506 -12.63 10.65 -15.39
C PHE A 506 -14.11 10.21 -15.52
N ASP A 507 -14.49 9.39 -16.50
CA ASP A 507 -15.82 8.76 -16.56
C ASP A 507 -15.84 7.41 -15.82
N SER A 508 -14.74 6.65 -15.91
CA SER A 508 -14.64 5.29 -15.34
C SER A 508 -13.88 5.19 -14.01
N GLY A 509 -13.00 6.15 -13.70
CA GLY A 509 -12.09 6.14 -12.56
C GLY A 509 -10.89 5.18 -12.72
N LEU A 510 -10.51 4.86 -13.96
CA LEU A 510 -9.42 3.92 -14.25
C LEU A 510 -8.21 4.65 -14.85
N CYS A 511 -7.02 4.18 -14.50
CA CYS A 511 -5.77 4.68 -15.07
C CYS A 511 -5.37 3.87 -16.31
N THR A 512 -5.08 4.56 -17.41
CA THR A 512 -4.41 3.97 -18.59
C THR A 512 -2.93 4.31 -18.53
N CYS A 513 -2.09 3.31 -18.28
CA CYS A 513 -0.67 3.52 -17.98
C CYS A 513 0.20 3.81 -19.22
N ASP A 514 1.21 4.64 -19.02
CA ASP A 514 2.28 4.90 -19.97
C ASP A 514 3.06 3.60 -20.30
N SER A 515 3.66 3.54 -21.49
CA SER A 515 4.50 2.40 -21.88
C SER A 515 5.66 2.18 -20.89
N GLY A 516 5.80 0.94 -20.39
CA GLY A 516 6.76 0.58 -19.36
C GLY A 516 6.19 0.56 -17.93
N PHE A 517 4.95 1.00 -17.70
CA PHE A 517 4.33 1.10 -16.37
C PHE A 517 3.06 0.24 -16.24
N THR A 518 2.74 -0.19 -15.03
CA THR A 518 1.58 -1.02 -14.70
C THR A 518 1.20 -0.88 -13.22
N GLY A 519 0.12 -1.53 -12.79
CA GLY A 519 -0.50 -1.34 -11.47
C GLY A 519 -1.87 -0.67 -11.58
N GLY A 520 -2.56 -0.54 -10.45
CA GLY A 520 -3.90 0.08 -10.43
C GLY A 520 -3.88 1.58 -10.69
N ALA A 521 -2.82 2.24 -10.22
CA ALA A 521 -2.49 3.64 -10.39
C ALA A 521 -1.17 3.81 -11.18
N CYS A 522 -0.78 2.84 -12.03
CA CYS A 522 0.48 2.89 -12.79
C CYS A 522 1.74 3.04 -11.90
N GLU A 523 1.63 2.54 -10.67
CA GLU A 523 2.55 2.79 -9.57
C GLU A 523 3.87 2.00 -9.64
N ARG A 524 3.97 1.01 -10.55
CA ARG A 524 5.14 0.11 -10.69
C ARG A 524 5.57 -0.09 -12.14
N MET A 525 6.84 -0.45 -12.34
CA MET A 525 7.37 -0.84 -13.65
C MET A 525 6.76 -2.15 -14.15
N THR A 526 6.53 -2.22 -15.46
CA THR A 526 6.27 -3.48 -16.16
C THR A 526 7.59 -4.24 -16.30
N CYS A 527 7.59 -5.55 -16.07
CA CYS A 527 8.73 -6.37 -16.41
C CYS A 527 8.30 -7.71 -17.03
N THR A 528 8.98 -8.08 -18.12
CA THR A 528 8.65 -9.25 -18.96
C THR A 528 9.95 -10.01 -19.25
N CYS A 529 10.13 -11.15 -18.59
CA CYS A 529 11.42 -11.83 -18.52
C CYS A 529 11.65 -12.86 -19.63
N ALA A 530 11.20 -12.55 -20.85
CA ALA A 530 11.30 -13.40 -22.05
C ALA A 530 10.78 -14.86 -21.92
N GLY A 531 10.09 -15.22 -20.82
CA GLY A 531 9.74 -16.60 -20.49
C GLY A 531 10.88 -17.42 -19.86
N HIS A 532 11.96 -16.75 -19.43
CA HIS A 532 13.25 -17.31 -19.00
C HIS A 532 13.78 -16.65 -17.71
N GLY A 533 12.85 -16.22 -16.87
CA GLY A 533 13.12 -15.61 -15.58
C GLY A 533 11.84 -15.19 -14.88
N SER A 534 11.97 -14.79 -13.62
CA SER A 534 10.84 -14.37 -12.81
C SER A 534 10.87 -12.86 -12.53
N CYS A 535 9.73 -12.20 -12.71
CA CYS A 535 9.59 -10.76 -12.47
C CYS A 535 9.44 -10.50 -10.96
N LYS A 536 10.35 -9.70 -10.37
CA LYS A 536 10.37 -9.45 -8.91
C LYS A 536 10.56 -7.95 -8.63
N SER A 537 9.99 -7.47 -7.52
CA SER A 537 10.30 -6.13 -7.01
C SER A 537 11.68 -6.08 -6.37
N MET A 538 12.23 -4.88 -6.23
CA MET A 538 13.48 -4.63 -5.51
C MET A 538 13.49 -5.26 -4.09
N THR A 539 12.41 -5.08 -3.30
CA THR A 539 12.29 -5.73 -1.98
C THR A 539 12.39 -7.25 -2.06
N LYS A 540 11.71 -7.88 -3.02
CA LYS A 540 11.73 -9.34 -3.16
C LYS A 540 13.10 -9.84 -3.61
N TYR A 541 13.77 -9.14 -4.51
CA TYR A 541 15.10 -9.54 -4.99
C TYR A 541 16.20 -9.32 -3.94
N ALA A 542 16.11 -8.25 -3.13
CA ALA A 542 17.03 -8.00 -2.01
C ALA A 542 17.02 -9.14 -0.96
N LEU A 543 15.85 -9.73 -0.73
CA LEU A 543 15.67 -10.89 0.16
C LEU A 543 16.13 -12.22 -0.48
N MET A 544 16.35 -12.26 -1.81
CA MET A 544 16.89 -13.43 -2.52
C MET A 544 18.42 -13.47 -2.41
N LYS A 545 18.92 -13.92 -1.25
CA LYS A 545 20.29 -14.41 -1.13
C LYS A 545 20.32 -15.91 -0.84
N ASP A 546 21.17 -16.60 -1.60
CA ASP A 546 21.87 -17.77 -1.08
C ASP A 546 22.53 -17.39 0.26
N PRO A 547 22.27 -18.11 1.37
CA PRO A 547 22.90 -17.79 2.66
C PRO A 547 24.43 -18.00 2.65
N GLY A 548 25.01 -18.58 1.59
CA GLY A 548 26.46 -18.62 1.34
C GLY A 548 27.06 -17.34 0.76
N ARG A 549 26.26 -16.42 0.18
CA ARG A 549 26.74 -15.13 -0.39
C ARG A 549 26.62 -13.95 0.58
N GLY A 550 26.82 -14.21 1.87
CA GLY A 550 26.92 -13.20 2.92
C GLY A 550 25.60 -12.53 3.34
N THR A 551 25.71 -11.51 4.18
CA THR A 551 24.61 -10.80 4.84
C THR A 551 23.50 -10.38 3.88
N VAL A 552 22.25 -10.72 4.21
CA VAL A 552 21.06 -10.17 3.52
C VAL A 552 20.99 -8.68 3.82
N TYR A 553 20.96 -7.88 2.76
CA TYR A 553 20.77 -6.44 2.84
C TYR A 553 19.38 -6.14 2.30
N PRO A 554 18.38 -5.85 3.16
CA PRO A 554 17.03 -5.58 2.69
C PRO A 554 16.97 -4.28 1.89
N TYR A 555 15.93 -4.15 1.07
CA TYR A 555 15.59 -2.94 0.33
C TYR A 555 14.08 -2.72 0.52
N GLU A 556 13.73 -1.96 1.54
CA GLU A 556 12.34 -1.95 2.07
C GLU A 556 11.89 -0.59 2.58
N ASN A 557 12.81 0.34 2.85
CA ASN A 557 12.48 1.66 3.40
C ASN A 557 12.50 2.78 2.34
N ASN A 558 12.90 2.47 1.10
CA ASN A 558 12.89 3.44 0.01
C ASN A 558 11.55 3.42 -0.74
N TRP A 559 11.12 4.57 -1.26
CA TRP A 559 9.82 4.77 -1.92
C TRP A 559 9.58 3.80 -3.10
N ASP A 560 10.65 3.50 -3.83
CA ASP A 560 10.68 2.67 -5.03
C ASP A 560 10.80 1.16 -4.78
N ALA A 561 10.96 0.73 -3.52
CA ALA A 561 11.23 -0.65 -3.14
C ALA A 561 10.21 -1.68 -3.68
N ASN A 562 8.95 -1.25 -3.84
CA ASN A 562 7.88 -2.01 -4.46
C ASN A 562 7.34 -1.39 -5.77
N LYS A 563 8.03 -0.39 -6.33
CA LYS A 563 7.71 0.26 -7.61
C LYS A 563 8.65 -0.22 -8.73
N ILE A 564 9.93 -0.43 -8.42
CA ILE A 564 10.90 -0.98 -9.37
C ILE A 564 10.78 -2.49 -9.43
N TYR A 565 10.64 -3.00 -10.65
CA TYR A 565 10.62 -4.42 -10.97
C TYR A 565 11.67 -4.71 -12.05
N GLY A 566 12.28 -5.87 -11.94
CA GLY A 566 13.17 -6.40 -12.97
C GLY A 566 13.18 -7.93 -12.93
N CYS A 567 13.95 -8.50 -13.84
CA CYS A 567 13.96 -9.93 -14.08
C CYS A 567 15.10 -10.63 -13.33
N VAL A 568 14.74 -11.67 -12.59
CA VAL A 568 15.69 -12.62 -12.01
C VAL A 568 15.73 -13.82 -12.96
N CYS A 569 16.81 -13.95 -13.72
CA CYS A 569 16.92 -14.92 -14.82
C CYS A 569 17.10 -16.35 -14.36
N ASP A 570 16.56 -17.28 -15.16
CA ASP A 570 16.75 -18.70 -14.97
C ASP A 570 18.19 -19.12 -15.31
N ALA A 571 18.61 -20.28 -14.83
CA ALA A 571 19.95 -20.80 -15.09
C ALA A 571 20.26 -20.90 -16.60
N GLY A 572 21.38 -20.32 -17.03
CA GLY A 572 21.77 -20.24 -18.44
C GLY A 572 21.27 -18.99 -19.18
N TYR A 573 20.51 -18.10 -18.54
CA TYR A 573 20.02 -16.85 -19.11
C TYR A 573 20.60 -15.61 -18.41
N ALA A 574 20.66 -14.50 -19.14
CA ALA A 574 21.21 -13.23 -18.68
C ALA A 574 20.55 -12.03 -19.42
N GLY A 575 20.99 -10.82 -19.09
CA GLY A 575 20.42 -9.57 -19.60
C GLY A 575 19.24 -9.06 -18.76
N SER A 576 18.85 -7.81 -18.98
CA SER A 576 17.83 -7.10 -18.19
C SER A 576 16.42 -7.70 -18.27
N ASN A 577 16.15 -8.43 -19.34
CA ASN A 577 14.88 -9.12 -19.65
C ASN A 577 15.02 -10.65 -19.76
N CYS A 578 16.20 -11.21 -19.44
CA CYS A 578 16.53 -12.64 -19.59
C CYS A 578 16.44 -13.21 -21.03
N ALA A 579 16.53 -12.36 -22.06
CA ALA A 579 16.57 -12.80 -23.46
C ALA A 579 17.94 -13.37 -23.87
N LEU A 580 19.02 -12.97 -23.20
CA LEU A 580 20.38 -13.38 -23.54
C LEU A 580 20.74 -14.73 -22.91
N ARG A 581 21.66 -15.44 -23.55
CA ARG A 581 22.24 -16.71 -23.11
C ARG A 581 23.59 -16.47 -22.44
N ILE A 582 23.87 -17.22 -21.37
CA ILE A 582 25.20 -17.32 -20.79
C ILE A 582 26.01 -18.31 -21.64
N CYS A 583 27.08 -17.83 -22.28
CA CYS A 583 28.04 -18.71 -22.95
C CYS A 583 28.85 -19.52 -21.93
N PRO A 584 29.33 -20.73 -22.31
CA PRO A 584 30.29 -21.49 -21.51
C PRO A 584 31.48 -20.62 -21.07
N VAL A 585 31.75 -20.66 -19.76
CA VAL A 585 32.86 -19.97 -19.11
C VAL A 585 33.98 -20.95 -18.81
N GLY A 586 35.25 -20.56 -18.92
CA GLY A 586 36.37 -21.47 -18.68
C GLY A 586 37.70 -20.79 -18.40
N ASP A 587 38.69 -21.64 -18.15
CA ASP A 587 40.10 -21.30 -17.91
C ASP A 587 40.82 -21.06 -19.24
N ASP A 588 41.79 -20.14 -19.27
CA ASP A 588 42.54 -19.85 -20.49
C ASP A 588 43.71 -20.86 -20.62
N PRO A 589 43.81 -21.64 -21.71
CA PRO A 589 44.83 -22.69 -21.83
C PRO A 589 46.28 -22.19 -21.91
N LEU A 590 46.52 -20.87 -21.98
CA LEU A 590 47.85 -20.28 -22.06
C LEU A 590 48.28 -19.51 -20.79
N THR A 591 47.40 -19.36 -19.81
CA THR A 591 47.72 -18.78 -18.48
C THR A 591 48.12 -19.89 -17.50
N GLY A 592 48.53 -19.51 -16.29
CA GLY A 592 48.75 -20.46 -15.19
C GLY A 592 49.98 -21.37 -15.32
N THR A 593 50.88 -21.08 -16.25
CA THR A 593 52.10 -21.88 -16.50
C THR A 593 53.29 -21.42 -15.65
N SER A 594 54.36 -22.21 -15.60
CA SER A 594 55.60 -21.84 -14.88
C SER A 594 56.36 -20.64 -15.48
N ILE A 595 55.92 -20.14 -16.64
CA ILE A 595 56.47 -18.98 -17.34
C ILE A 595 55.46 -17.82 -17.48
N ASP A 596 54.24 -17.98 -16.95
CA ASP A 596 53.26 -16.89 -16.83
C ASP A 596 53.72 -15.91 -15.73
N PRO A 597 53.78 -14.58 -16.00
CA PRO A 597 53.99 -13.56 -14.96
C PRO A 597 53.03 -13.62 -13.76
N ASN A 598 51.84 -14.18 -13.93
CA ASN A 598 50.85 -14.40 -12.86
C ASN A 598 51.10 -15.69 -12.05
N GLY A 599 52.00 -16.56 -12.52
CA GLY A 599 52.40 -17.81 -11.86
C GLY A 599 51.43 -18.98 -12.04
N LEU A 600 51.68 -20.07 -11.29
CA LEU A 600 50.87 -21.29 -11.35
C LEU A 600 49.47 -21.09 -10.76
N GLN A 601 48.45 -21.29 -11.59
CA GLN A 601 47.05 -21.22 -11.17
C GLN A 601 46.57 -22.46 -10.40
N ARG A 602 45.50 -22.28 -9.63
CA ARG A 602 44.96 -23.29 -8.71
C ARG A 602 43.44 -23.32 -8.73
N ASN A 603 42.91 -24.51 -8.49
CA ASN A 603 41.52 -24.74 -8.14
C ASN A 603 41.23 -24.20 -6.72
N GLU A 604 40.01 -23.72 -6.50
CA GLU A 604 39.48 -23.44 -5.16
C GLU A 604 39.50 -24.73 -4.31
N LYS A 605 40.03 -24.64 -3.08
CA LYS A 605 39.95 -25.72 -2.09
C LYS A 605 39.34 -25.22 -0.79
N GLN A 606 38.23 -25.82 -0.40
CA GLN A 606 37.54 -25.57 0.86
C GLN A 606 37.63 -26.81 1.76
N ARG A 607 37.71 -26.59 3.07
CA ARG A 607 37.81 -27.65 4.08
C ARG A 607 36.60 -27.59 5.00
N VAL A 608 35.92 -28.71 5.14
CA VAL A 608 34.82 -28.93 6.08
C VAL A 608 35.34 -29.82 7.20
N ASN A 609 35.55 -29.26 8.40
CA ASN A 609 35.88 -30.03 9.60
C ASN A 609 34.58 -30.48 10.29
N CYS A 610 34.30 -31.78 10.30
CA CYS A 610 33.13 -32.35 10.99
C CYS A 610 33.53 -33.16 12.23
N LYS A 611 33.09 -32.70 13.41
CA LYS A 611 33.24 -33.40 14.70
C LYS A 611 31.88 -33.86 15.20
N ALA A 612 31.58 -35.13 14.97
CA ALA A 612 30.32 -35.79 15.34
C ALA A 612 30.51 -37.31 15.32
N THR A 613 29.61 -38.05 15.95
CA THR A 613 29.63 -39.52 15.99
C THR A 613 28.41 -40.17 15.35
N SER A 614 27.33 -39.40 15.16
CA SER A 614 26.10 -39.86 14.52
C SER A 614 25.31 -38.67 13.99
N GLY A 615 24.30 -38.95 13.15
CA GLY A 615 23.41 -37.94 12.57
C GLY A 615 23.87 -37.46 11.20
N SER A 616 23.42 -36.28 10.80
CA SER A 616 23.71 -35.71 9.48
C SER A 616 23.90 -34.19 9.50
N PHE A 617 24.51 -33.68 8.43
CA PHE A 617 24.60 -32.26 8.12
C PHE A 617 24.25 -32.04 6.64
N THR A 618 23.97 -30.80 6.26
CA THR A 618 23.92 -30.41 4.85
C THR A 618 25.00 -29.36 4.56
N LEU A 619 25.49 -29.33 3.33
CA LEU A 619 26.26 -28.23 2.75
C LEU A 619 25.41 -27.49 1.73
N THR A 620 25.59 -26.18 1.62
CA THR A 620 24.89 -25.33 0.65
C THR A 620 25.89 -24.46 -0.10
N PHE A 621 25.70 -24.37 -1.42
CA PHE A 621 26.56 -23.62 -2.34
C PHE A 621 25.72 -22.94 -3.43
N ALA A 622 25.90 -21.63 -3.61
CA ALA A 622 25.20 -20.80 -4.60
C ALA A 622 23.67 -21.00 -4.64
N GLY A 623 23.04 -21.21 -3.47
CA GLY A 623 21.60 -21.31 -3.28
C GLY A 623 21.06 -22.74 -3.23
N TYR A 624 21.86 -23.74 -3.61
CA TYR A 624 21.44 -25.14 -3.63
C TYR A 624 22.01 -25.90 -2.44
N THR A 625 21.13 -26.62 -1.73
CA THR A 625 21.50 -27.42 -0.56
C THR A 625 21.60 -28.89 -0.94
N THR A 626 22.69 -29.53 -0.52
CA THR A 626 22.93 -30.96 -0.70
C THR A 626 21.91 -31.81 0.07
N GLU A 627 21.60 -32.99 -0.46
CA GLU A 627 20.95 -34.07 0.29
C GLU A 627 21.74 -34.37 1.58
N PRO A 628 21.09 -34.74 2.70
CA PRO A 628 21.76 -34.93 3.99
C PRO A 628 22.99 -35.83 3.92
N ILE A 629 24.15 -35.27 4.28
CA ILE A 629 25.41 -35.98 4.41
C ILE A 629 25.45 -36.60 5.81
N PHE A 630 25.50 -37.92 5.89
CA PHE A 630 25.54 -38.65 7.16
C PHE A 630 26.96 -38.70 7.72
N SER A 631 27.09 -38.79 9.03
CA SER A 631 28.39 -38.81 9.72
C SER A 631 29.32 -39.95 9.28
N ASP A 632 28.75 -41.05 8.76
CA ASP A 632 29.42 -42.25 8.28
C ASP A 632 29.55 -42.32 6.74
N ASP A 633 29.12 -41.29 6.00
CA ASP A 633 29.28 -41.24 4.55
C ASP A 633 30.76 -41.33 4.14
N SER A 634 31.05 -42.15 3.12
CA SER A 634 32.37 -42.21 2.49
C SER A 634 32.65 -40.94 1.66
N ALA A 635 33.92 -40.60 1.42
CA ALA A 635 34.30 -39.48 0.56
C ALA A 635 33.65 -39.55 -0.85
N LYS A 636 33.46 -40.76 -1.39
CA LYS A 636 32.74 -40.98 -2.64
C LYS A 636 31.25 -40.61 -2.53
N THR A 637 30.62 -40.92 -1.40
CA THR A 637 29.21 -40.57 -1.14
C THR A 637 29.04 -39.06 -0.92
N VAL A 638 29.94 -38.43 -0.16
CA VAL A 638 29.97 -36.96 0.01
C VAL A 638 30.13 -36.26 -1.34
N ARG A 639 31.07 -36.72 -2.18
CA ARG A 639 31.24 -36.21 -3.54
C ARG A 639 29.98 -36.34 -4.38
N ALA A 640 29.31 -37.50 -4.32
CA ALA A 640 28.09 -37.74 -5.10
C ALA A 640 26.94 -36.81 -4.67
N LYS A 641 26.79 -36.53 -3.36
CA LYS A 641 25.80 -35.57 -2.84
C LYS A 641 26.14 -34.13 -3.19
N LEU A 642 27.42 -33.78 -3.23
CA LEU A 642 27.90 -32.43 -3.58
C LEU A 642 27.79 -32.13 -5.09
N VAL A 643 28.12 -33.08 -5.97
CA VAL A 643 28.00 -32.89 -7.43
C VAL A 643 26.55 -33.08 -7.93
N ALA A 644 25.62 -33.48 -7.04
CA ALA A 644 24.20 -33.57 -7.36
C ALA A 644 23.45 -32.23 -7.26
N ILE A 645 24.06 -31.17 -6.68
CA ILE A 645 23.44 -29.84 -6.66
C ILE A 645 23.80 -29.04 -7.93
N PRO A 646 22.86 -28.33 -8.57
CA PRO A 646 23.07 -27.63 -9.85
C PRO A 646 24.21 -26.60 -9.89
N SER A 647 24.68 -26.14 -8.73
CA SER A 647 25.74 -25.14 -8.61
C SER A 647 27.17 -25.70 -8.58
N VAL A 648 27.36 -27.01 -8.59
CA VAL A 648 28.69 -27.65 -8.56
C VAL A 648 28.86 -28.48 -9.82
N SER A 649 29.60 -27.95 -10.80
CA SER A 649 29.86 -28.64 -12.07
C SER A 649 30.70 -29.90 -11.86
N ALA A 650 31.75 -29.81 -11.05
CA ALA A 650 32.45 -30.98 -10.50
C ALA A 650 33.40 -30.61 -9.38
N ALA A 651 33.47 -31.48 -8.36
CA ALA A 651 34.46 -31.42 -7.30
C ALA A 651 35.14 -32.78 -7.08
N THR A 652 36.33 -32.76 -6.49
CA THR A 652 36.93 -33.92 -5.81
C THR A 652 36.79 -33.76 -4.31
N VAL A 653 36.63 -34.88 -3.60
CA VAL A 653 36.49 -34.91 -2.15
C VAL A 653 37.46 -35.92 -1.57
N THR A 654 38.27 -35.50 -0.60
CA THR A 654 39.22 -36.33 0.12
C THR A 654 39.07 -36.14 1.63
N PHE A 655 39.36 -37.18 2.41
CA PHE A 655 39.35 -37.10 3.88
C PHE A 655 40.79 -37.08 4.42
N GLY A 656 41.00 -36.36 5.52
CA GLY A 656 42.31 -36.23 6.16
C GLY A 656 42.77 -37.53 6.84
N GLY A 657 43.92 -38.05 6.43
CA GLY A 657 44.56 -39.21 7.04
C GLY A 657 44.02 -40.55 6.53
N ILE A 658 43.61 -41.44 7.44
CA ILE A 658 43.13 -42.79 7.14
C ILE A 658 41.63 -42.99 7.46
N THR A 659 40.89 -41.90 7.62
CA THR A 659 39.47 -41.92 7.96
C THR A 659 38.61 -42.37 6.78
N LEU A 660 37.55 -43.14 7.07
CA LEU A 660 36.61 -43.65 6.05
C LEU A 660 35.21 -43.01 6.14
N THR A 661 34.98 -42.18 7.16
CA THR A 661 33.69 -41.57 7.51
C THR A 661 33.78 -40.04 7.49
N ALA A 662 32.70 -39.37 7.06
CA ALA A 662 32.64 -37.92 6.95
C ALA A 662 32.96 -37.18 8.26
N CYS A 663 32.53 -37.72 9.41
CA CYS A 663 32.76 -37.16 10.74
C CYS A 663 33.47 -38.15 11.68
N THR A 664 34.15 -37.64 12.71
CA THR A 664 34.72 -38.45 13.80
C THR A 664 34.57 -37.76 15.17
N THR A 665 34.88 -38.50 16.24
CA THR A 665 34.92 -38.00 17.64
C THR A 665 35.86 -36.81 17.85
N ILE A 666 36.96 -36.73 17.10
CA ILE A 666 37.96 -35.66 17.24
C ILE A 666 37.79 -34.55 16.19
N GLY A 667 37.08 -34.83 15.10
CA GLY A 667 37.01 -33.99 13.90
C GLY A 667 37.66 -34.70 12.72
N ASN A 668 36.98 -34.70 11.58
CA ASN A 668 37.54 -35.14 10.30
C ASN A 668 37.58 -33.96 9.34
N ASP A 669 38.71 -33.76 8.67
CA ASP A 669 38.86 -32.76 7.62
C ASP A 669 38.46 -33.35 6.28
N ILE A 670 37.32 -32.90 5.76
CA ILE A 670 36.87 -33.18 4.40
C ILE A 670 37.41 -32.04 3.52
N SER A 671 38.38 -32.32 2.67
CA SER A 671 38.86 -31.37 1.66
C SER A 671 38.01 -31.52 0.39
N ILE A 672 37.43 -30.41 -0.04
CA ILE A 672 36.64 -30.28 -1.25
C ILE A 672 37.43 -29.37 -2.20
N GLU A 673 37.75 -29.86 -3.38
CA GLU A 673 38.42 -29.08 -4.44
C GLU A 673 37.49 -29.00 -5.65
N PHE A 674 37.17 -27.78 -6.07
CA PHE A 674 36.31 -27.52 -7.23
C PHE A 674 37.14 -27.63 -8.50
N THR A 675 36.82 -28.60 -9.35
CA THR A 675 37.64 -28.98 -10.51
C THR A 675 37.09 -28.50 -11.85
N GLN A 676 35.89 -27.91 -11.88
CA GLN A 676 35.23 -27.40 -13.09
C GLN A 676 34.54 -26.04 -12.89
N ASP A 677 34.49 -25.59 -11.64
CA ASP A 677 33.98 -24.30 -11.20
C ASP A 677 35.22 -23.47 -10.82
N PHE A 678 35.63 -22.53 -11.69
CA PHE A 678 36.91 -21.82 -11.57
C PHE A 678 36.76 -20.40 -10.99
N GLY A 679 37.89 -19.78 -10.63
CA GLY A 679 37.95 -18.49 -9.96
C GLY A 679 37.79 -18.57 -8.42
N ASP A 680 37.77 -17.41 -7.78
CA ASP A 680 37.53 -17.23 -6.34
C ASP A 680 36.06 -17.53 -6.02
N LEU A 681 35.80 -18.66 -5.35
CA LEU A 681 34.43 -19.14 -5.09
C LEU A 681 33.99 -18.78 -3.66
N PRO A 682 32.70 -18.45 -3.44
CA PRO A 682 32.20 -18.19 -2.10
C PRO A 682 32.37 -19.43 -1.20
N THR A 683 32.79 -19.22 0.05
CA THR A 683 32.89 -20.32 1.03
C THR A 683 31.51 -20.95 1.28
N MET A 684 31.42 -22.27 1.15
CA MET A 684 30.21 -23.02 1.50
C MET A 684 29.81 -22.81 2.97
N TYR A 685 28.51 -22.81 3.25
CA TYR A 685 28.00 -22.93 4.62
C TYR A 685 27.38 -24.33 4.84
N GLY A 686 27.27 -24.74 6.09
CA GLY A 686 26.69 -26.03 6.45
C GLY A 686 25.82 -25.97 7.69
N ASN A 687 24.84 -26.88 7.75
CA ASN A 687 23.89 -26.95 8.85
C ASN A 687 24.18 -28.16 9.76
N PRO A 688 24.73 -27.95 10.98
CA PRO A 688 25.03 -29.03 11.92
C PRO A 688 23.84 -29.47 12.78
N ALA A 689 22.62 -28.95 12.59
CA ALA A 689 21.50 -29.12 13.54
C ALA A 689 21.04 -30.58 13.76
N LYS A 690 21.40 -31.51 12.87
CA LYS A 690 21.12 -32.95 12.98
C LYS A 690 22.35 -33.80 13.34
N LEU A 691 23.48 -33.18 13.70
CA LEU A 691 24.66 -33.88 14.20
C LEU A 691 24.52 -34.19 15.70
N PHE A 692 25.09 -35.31 16.13
CA PHE A 692 25.17 -35.73 17.52
C PHE A 692 26.57 -36.21 17.87
N HIS A 693 26.93 -36.13 19.14
CA HIS A 693 28.21 -36.60 19.66
C HIS A 693 27.98 -37.52 20.87
N SER A 694 28.65 -38.68 20.89
CA SER A 694 28.41 -39.74 21.89
C SER A 694 28.78 -39.34 23.32
N THR A 695 29.66 -38.35 23.48
CA THR A 695 29.98 -37.72 24.77
C THR A 695 29.02 -36.55 25.05
N PRO A 696 28.13 -36.60 26.07
CA PRO A 696 27.10 -35.58 26.29
C PRO A 696 27.59 -34.16 26.58
N SER A 697 28.84 -34.00 27.05
CA SER A 697 29.47 -32.71 27.33
C SER A 697 30.14 -32.05 26.12
N VAL A 698 30.23 -32.75 24.99
CA VAL A 698 30.88 -32.26 23.76
C VAL A 698 29.81 -31.93 22.75
N LYS A 699 29.67 -30.65 22.40
CA LYS A 699 28.79 -30.25 21.27
C LYS A 699 29.43 -30.68 19.95
N PRO A 700 28.66 -31.23 19.00
CA PRO A 700 29.15 -31.47 17.65
C PRO A 700 29.47 -30.13 16.96
N THR A 701 30.47 -30.13 16.09
CA THR A 701 30.90 -28.92 15.36
C THR A 701 31.06 -29.23 13.88
N LEU A 702 30.66 -28.26 13.05
CA LEU A 702 30.89 -28.23 11.61
C LEU A 702 31.49 -26.86 11.29
N ILE A 703 32.74 -26.84 10.83
CA ILE A 703 33.48 -25.60 10.53
C ILE A 703 33.93 -25.67 9.09
N ILE A 704 33.67 -24.61 8.32
CA ILE A 704 34.02 -24.54 6.89
C ILE A 704 34.93 -23.34 6.66
N THR A 705 36.00 -23.55 5.91
CA THR A 705 37.01 -22.53 5.60
C THR A 705 37.55 -22.75 4.19
N THR A 706 37.68 -21.70 3.38
CA THR A 706 38.58 -21.73 2.22
C THR A 706 40.03 -21.91 2.70
N VAL A 707 40.78 -22.77 2.01
CA VAL A 707 42.17 -23.16 2.30
C VAL A 707 43.10 -22.82 1.13
N THR A 708 42.55 -22.69 -0.07
CA THR A 708 43.24 -22.17 -1.26
C THR A 708 42.18 -21.49 -2.12
N ASP A 709 42.31 -20.19 -2.29
CA ASP A 709 41.44 -19.39 -3.15
C ASP A 709 41.69 -19.81 -4.61
N GLY A 710 40.64 -19.94 -5.42
CA GLY A 710 40.78 -20.31 -6.83
C GLY A 710 41.37 -19.17 -7.67
N THR A 711 42.40 -19.46 -8.47
CA THR A 711 43.11 -18.46 -9.29
C THR A 711 43.05 -18.71 -10.80
N LYS A 712 42.49 -19.85 -11.23
CA LYS A 712 42.12 -20.10 -12.64
C LYS A 712 41.12 -19.08 -13.15
N GLU A 713 41.19 -18.72 -14.44
CA GLU A 713 40.16 -17.90 -15.05
C GLU A 713 38.82 -18.65 -15.16
N ASN A 714 37.71 -17.91 -15.14
CA ASN A 714 36.38 -18.45 -15.38
C ASN A 714 35.58 -17.50 -16.28
N LEU A 715 36.04 -17.37 -17.53
CA LEU A 715 35.61 -16.30 -18.43
C LEU A 715 34.89 -16.85 -19.66
N PRO A 716 33.91 -16.11 -20.22
CA PRO A 716 33.20 -16.54 -21.42
C PRO A 716 34.17 -16.95 -22.53
N CYS A 717 33.94 -18.14 -23.08
CA CYS A 717 34.76 -18.74 -24.13
C CYS A 717 36.27 -18.77 -23.80
N SER A 718 36.64 -18.89 -22.52
CA SER A 718 38.03 -18.94 -22.03
C SER A 718 38.92 -17.78 -22.52
N ARG A 719 38.33 -16.63 -22.90
CA ARG A 719 38.97 -15.57 -23.73
C ARG A 719 39.51 -16.02 -25.10
N ARG A 720 39.31 -17.27 -25.51
CA ARG A 720 39.81 -17.88 -26.75
C ARG A 720 38.71 -18.15 -27.79
N GLY A 721 37.57 -17.48 -27.66
CA GLY A 721 36.53 -17.41 -28.67
C GLY A 721 35.62 -16.20 -28.51
N LEU A 722 34.67 -16.07 -29.43
CA LEU A 722 33.58 -15.08 -29.40
C LEU A 722 32.30 -15.73 -28.90
N CYS A 723 31.57 -15.04 -28.02
CA CYS A 723 30.31 -15.51 -27.44
C CYS A 723 29.12 -14.99 -28.28
N ASP A 724 28.36 -15.90 -28.90
CA ASP A 724 27.02 -15.54 -29.40
C ASP A 724 26.03 -15.54 -28.23
N THR A 725 25.67 -14.36 -27.75
CA THR A 725 24.72 -14.19 -26.63
C THR A 725 23.27 -14.51 -26.99
N ALA A 726 22.91 -14.71 -28.26
CA ALA A 726 21.56 -15.16 -28.65
C ALA A 726 21.42 -16.69 -28.53
N THR A 727 22.50 -17.45 -28.83
CA THR A 727 22.49 -18.92 -28.79
C THR A 727 23.20 -19.51 -27.57
N GLY A 728 24.10 -18.76 -26.93
CA GLY A 728 24.96 -19.23 -25.84
C GLY A 728 26.16 -20.04 -26.33
N VAL A 729 26.52 -19.95 -27.62
CA VAL A 729 27.56 -20.77 -28.23
C VAL A 729 28.84 -19.96 -28.43
N CYS A 730 29.97 -20.54 -28.02
CA CYS A 730 31.29 -19.99 -28.30
C CYS A 730 31.80 -20.41 -29.68
N THR A 731 32.26 -19.42 -30.46
CA THR A 731 33.03 -19.65 -31.69
C THR A 731 34.51 -19.47 -31.37
N CYS A 732 35.27 -20.57 -31.33
CA CYS A 732 36.69 -20.54 -30.95
C CYS A 732 37.58 -19.94 -32.05
N TYR A 733 38.63 -19.22 -31.64
CA TYR A 733 39.66 -18.75 -32.55
C TYR A 733 40.48 -19.93 -33.12
N PRO A 734 41.20 -19.74 -34.25
CA PRO A 734 42.05 -20.79 -34.82
C PRO A 734 43.03 -21.39 -33.79
N SER A 735 43.21 -22.71 -33.85
CA SER A 735 44.01 -23.52 -32.90
C SER A 735 43.41 -23.76 -31.51
N TYR A 736 42.26 -23.15 -31.18
CA TYR A 736 41.54 -23.37 -29.93
C TYR A 736 40.28 -24.23 -30.13
N PHE A 737 39.97 -25.05 -29.14
CA PHE A 737 38.87 -26.01 -29.14
C PHE A 737 38.22 -26.08 -27.75
N SER A 738 37.01 -26.62 -27.70
CA SER A 738 36.31 -26.94 -26.46
C SER A 738 37.14 -27.88 -25.56
N SER A 739 37.22 -27.56 -24.28
CA SER A 739 37.95 -28.32 -23.27
C SER A 739 37.09 -29.36 -22.55
N ASP A 740 37.73 -30.17 -21.72
CA ASP A 740 37.10 -30.96 -20.65
C ASP A 740 37.25 -30.29 -19.26
N GLY A 741 37.80 -29.08 -19.19
CA GLY A 741 38.18 -28.35 -17.96
C GLY A 741 39.38 -28.90 -17.19
N ASN A 742 39.94 -30.06 -17.57
CA ASN A 742 41.11 -30.67 -16.91
C ASN A 742 42.39 -30.55 -17.76
N GLY A 743 42.39 -29.67 -18.77
CA GLY A 743 43.51 -29.46 -19.69
C GLY A 743 43.54 -30.43 -20.89
N ALA A 744 42.45 -31.18 -21.13
CA ALA A 744 42.28 -32.00 -22.31
C ALA A 744 41.15 -31.46 -23.22
N ILE A 745 41.05 -32.02 -24.43
CA ILE A 745 39.95 -31.74 -25.35
C ILE A 745 38.64 -32.35 -24.83
N GLY A 746 37.53 -31.63 -24.95
CA GLY A 746 36.24 -32.08 -24.43
C GLY A 746 35.05 -31.36 -25.07
N GLN A 747 33.88 -31.43 -24.42
CA GLN A 747 32.59 -30.96 -24.96
C GLN A 747 31.99 -29.77 -24.17
N ARG A 748 32.80 -29.10 -23.34
CA ARG A 748 32.37 -27.97 -22.48
C ARG A 748 31.91 -26.74 -23.28
N GLY A 749 32.32 -26.63 -24.55
CA GLY A 749 31.94 -25.54 -25.46
C GLY A 749 32.64 -24.21 -25.16
N ASP A 750 33.75 -24.25 -24.43
CA ASP A 750 34.38 -23.09 -23.77
C ASP A 750 35.64 -22.56 -24.47
N CYS A 751 36.13 -23.19 -25.53
CA CYS A 751 37.41 -22.85 -26.18
C CYS A 751 38.65 -22.97 -25.28
N GLY A 752 38.56 -23.68 -24.14
CA GLY A 752 39.60 -23.80 -23.13
C GLY A 752 40.71 -24.82 -23.42
N PHE A 753 40.83 -25.34 -24.65
CA PHE A 753 41.88 -26.27 -25.05
C PHE A 753 42.63 -25.75 -26.29
N VAL A 754 43.95 -25.95 -26.33
CA VAL A 754 44.82 -25.51 -27.42
C VAL A 754 45.46 -26.71 -28.13
N SER A 755 45.48 -26.69 -29.46
CA SER A 755 46.16 -27.72 -30.27
C SER A 755 47.20 -27.09 -31.19
N GLY A 756 48.47 -27.47 -31.02
CA GLY A 756 49.61 -26.88 -31.73
C GLY A 756 50.24 -25.69 -30.99
N ALA A 757 51.23 -25.07 -31.63
CA ALA A 757 51.92 -23.91 -31.07
C ALA A 757 51.18 -22.61 -31.44
N VAL A 758 50.77 -21.85 -30.43
CA VAL A 758 50.24 -20.49 -30.62
C VAL A 758 51.42 -19.53 -30.80
N THR A 759 51.37 -18.72 -31.85
CA THR A 759 52.45 -17.78 -32.22
C THR A 759 51.96 -16.35 -32.46
N ALA A 760 50.66 -16.09 -32.29
CA ALA A 760 50.02 -14.79 -32.52
C ALA A 760 48.75 -14.67 -31.68
N CYS A 761 48.36 -13.42 -31.38
CA CYS A 761 47.08 -13.10 -30.76
C CYS A 761 45.92 -13.26 -31.75
N PRO A 762 44.67 -13.46 -31.27
CA PRO A 762 43.50 -13.67 -32.14
C PRO A 762 43.11 -12.44 -32.99
N GLY A 763 42.25 -12.68 -34.00
CA GLY A 763 41.83 -11.73 -35.03
C GLY A 763 42.54 -11.93 -36.39
N GLU A 764 41.92 -11.50 -37.50
CA GLU A 764 42.58 -11.50 -38.82
C GLU A 764 43.82 -10.59 -38.86
N ILE A 765 43.73 -9.49 -38.12
CA ILE A 765 44.85 -8.67 -37.66
C ILE A 765 44.91 -8.87 -36.15
N ALA A 766 46.11 -9.00 -35.58
CA ALA A 766 46.28 -9.22 -34.15
C ALA A 766 45.48 -8.21 -33.30
N CYS A 767 44.65 -8.72 -32.39
CA CYS A 767 43.74 -7.94 -31.54
C CYS A 767 42.82 -7.00 -32.34
N SER A 768 42.40 -7.44 -33.53
CA SER A 768 41.54 -6.71 -34.48
C SER A 768 42.06 -5.32 -34.86
N GLY A 769 43.35 -5.03 -34.65
CA GLY A 769 43.92 -3.67 -34.75
C GLY A 769 43.40 -2.68 -33.68
N ARG A 770 42.73 -3.19 -32.64
CA ARG A 770 42.02 -2.45 -31.58
C ARG A 770 42.57 -2.74 -30.17
N GLY A 771 43.72 -3.39 -30.10
CA GLY A 771 44.42 -3.67 -28.85
C GLY A 771 45.90 -3.96 -29.10
N THR A 772 46.65 -4.13 -28.00
CA THR A 772 48.05 -4.56 -28.04
C THR A 772 48.12 -6.06 -27.76
N CYS A 773 48.78 -6.79 -28.65
CA CYS A 773 49.06 -8.21 -28.46
C CYS A 773 50.17 -8.40 -27.41
N ARG A 774 49.88 -9.13 -26.33
CA ARG A 774 50.91 -9.59 -25.40
C ARG A 774 51.69 -10.73 -26.06
N GLY A 775 53.01 -10.74 -25.90
CA GLY A 775 53.86 -11.77 -26.48
C GLY A 775 53.71 -13.15 -25.81
N PRO A 776 54.61 -14.10 -26.12
CA PRO A 776 54.67 -15.38 -25.39
C PRO A 776 54.86 -15.15 -23.87
N PRO A 777 54.30 -16.02 -23.01
CA PRO A 777 53.60 -17.27 -23.38
C PRO A 777 52.11 -17.10 -23.69
N THR A 778 51.48 -15.98 -23.32
CA THR A 778 50.01 -15.89 -23.20
C THR A 778 49.29 -15.53 -24.49
N TYR A 779 49.86 -14.71 -25.39
CA TYR A 779 49.20 -14.29 -26.64
C TYR A 779 47.76 -13.77 -26.46
N ASP A 780 47.50 -13.05 -25.36
CA ASP A 780 46.25 -12.37 -25.04
C ASP A 780 46.24 -10.92 -25.55
N CYS A 781 45.05 -10.38 -25.76
CA CYS A 781 44.84 -9.03 -26.25
C CYS A 781 44.52 -8.06 -25.11
N ILE A 782 45.32 -7.01 -24.99
CA ILE A 782 45.02 -5.87 -24.12
C ILE A 782 44.28 -4.84 -24.97
N CYS A 783 42.97 -4.73 -24.79
CA CYS A 783 42.13 -3.87 -25.61
C CYS A 783 42.35 -2.38 -25.35
N ASN A 784 42.26 -1.59 -26.42
CA ASN A 784 42.22 -0.13 -26.33
C ASN A 784 40.92 0.31 -25.65
N GLU A 785 40.91 1.53 -25.11
CA GLU A 785 39.73 2.11 -24.47
C GLU A 785 38.49 2.05 -25.37
N GLY A 786 37.36 1.61 -24.79
CA GLY A 786 36.10 1.40 -25.51
C GLY A 786 35.93 0.01 -26.15
N PHE A 787 36.93 -0.87 -26.12
CA PHE A 787 36.87 -2.22 -26.68
C PHE A 787 37.03 -3.33 -25.62
N THR A 788 36.49 -4.51 -25.92
CA THR A 788 36.44 -5.71 -25.06
C THR A 788 36.40 -6.98 -25.92
N GLY A 789 36.28 -8.15 -25.28
CA GLY A 789 36.31 -9.47 -25.94
C GLY A 789 37.73 -10.02 -26.10
N GLY A 790 37.85 -11.28 -26.53
CA GLY A 790 39.15 -11.97 -26.62
C GLY A 790 40.09 -11.44 -27.69
N ASP A 791 39.55 -10.79 -28.73
CA ASP A 791 40.27 -10.21 -29.88
C ASP A 791 40.07 -8.69 -30.01
N CYS A 792 39.48 -8.04 -28.99
CA CYS A 792 39.15 -6.61 -28.98
C CYS A 792 38.22 -6.12 -30.11
N ASN A 793 37.44 -7.00 -30.72
CA ASN A 793 36.47 -6.63 -31.75
C ASN A 793 35.16 -6.07 -31.16
N GLU A 794 34.77 -6.51 -29.96
CA GLU A 794 33.56 -6.03 -29.27
C GLU A 794 33.76 -4.65 -28.65
N ARG A 795 32.69 -3.88 -28.53
CA ARG A 795 32.69 -2.59 -27.82
C ARG A 795 32.11 -2.71 -26.41
N LEU A 796 32.64 -1.86 -25.53
CA LEU A 796 32.07 -1.57 -24.23
C LEU A 796 30.89 -0.60 -24.40
N CYS A 797 29.75 -0.91 -23.80
CA CYS A 797 28.64 0.03 -23.72
C CYS A 797 28.80 0.93 -22.47
N PRO A 798 28.20 2.13 -22.48
CA PRO A 798 28.27 3.03 -21.34
C PRO A 798 27.57 2.45 -20.11
N LYS A 799 28.09 2.83 -18.93
CA LYS A 799 27.57 2.41 -17.63
C LYS A 799 26.79 3.53 -16.95
N GLY A 800 25.70 3.18 -16.28
CA GLY A 800 24.85 4.09 -15.51
C GLY A 800 24.36 3.42 -14.23
N ARG A 801 23.70 4.17 -13.34
CA ARG A 801 23.10 3.60 -12.11
C ARG A 801 22.10 2.51 -12.50
N SER A 802 22.18 1.33 -11.88
CA SER A 802 21.21 0.25 -12.07
C SER A 802 19.82 0.69 -11.63
N TRP A 803 18.82 0.42 -12.46
CA TRP A 803 17.42 0.49 -12.05
C TRP A 803 17.09 -0.67 -11.12
N PHE A 804 17.42 -1.89 -11.54
CA PHE A 804 17.20 -3.12 -10.77
C PHE A 804 18.52 -3.89 -10.61
N ASP A 805 19.00 -4.02 -9.38
CA ASP A 805 20.15 -4.86 -9.01
C ASP A 805 20.05 -5.24 -7.52
N ARG A 806 20.82 -6.23 -7.05
CA ARG A 806 20.75 -6.70 -5.66
C ARG A 806 21.62 -5.82 -4.75
N PRO A 807 21.16 -5.44 -3.54
CA PRO A 807 22.03 -4.73 -2.60
C PRO A 807 23.23 -5.58 -2.16
N ILE A 808 24.44 -5.04 -2.37
CA ILE A 808 25.71 -5.73 -2.14
C ILE A 808 26.49 -5.26 -0.91
N SER A 809 26.23 -4.05 -0.39
CA SER A 809 27.08 -3.42 0.63
C SER A 809 26.34 -2.96 1.89
N ALA A 810 25.09 -2.50 1.78
CA ALA A 810 24.26 -2.05 2.89
C ALA A 810 22.77 -2.22 2.56
N ALA A 811 21.91 -2.07 3.57
CA ALA A 811 20.47 -1.99 3.34
C ALA A 811 20.12 -0.76 2.48
N ASP A 812 19.12 -0.91 1.62
CA ASP A 812 18.63 0.12 0.69
C ASP A 812 19.69 0.67 -0.31
N THR A 813 20.81 -0.05 -0.59
CA THR A 813 21.84 0.37 -1.57
C THR A 813 21.92 -0.53 -2.82
N ALA A 814 21.08 -0.25 -3.83
CA ALA A 814 20.91 -1.10 -5.04
C ALA A 814 21.37 -0.48 -6.38
N HIS A 815 21.89 0.75 -6.40
CA HIS A 815 22.05 1.56 -7.63
C HIS A 815 23.51 1.68 -8.07
N ALA A 816 24.20 0.56 -8.23
CA ALA A 816 25.59 0.48 -8.69
C ALA A 816 25.74 0.89 -10.17
N LEU A 817 26.94 1.27 -10.61
CA LEU A 817 27.19 1.58 -12.03
C LEU A 817 27.36 0.30 -12.85
N VAL A 818 26.35 -0.02 -13.67
CA VAL A 818 26.29 -1.23 -14.51
C VAL A 818 26.10 -0.86 -15.99
N GLU A 819 26.51 -1.75 -16.89
CA GLU A 819 26.33 -1.56 -18.34
C GLU A 819 24.84 -1.49 -18.69
N CYS A 820 24.46 -0.47 -19.47
CA CYS A 820 23.06 -0.20 -19.84
C CYS A 820 22.06 -0.15 -18.67
N SER A 821 22.52 0.20 -17.45
CA SER A 821 21.69 0.42 -16.24
C SER A 821 20.76 -0.74 -15.84
N ASN A 822 21.01 -1.96 -16.32
CA ASN A 822 20.06 -3.10 -16.26
C ASN A 822 18.66 -2.76 -16.83
N ALA A 823 18.57 -1.78 -17.74
CA ALA A 823 17.34 -1.33 -18.41
C ALA A 823 17.51 -1.23 -19.94
N GLY A 824 18.47 -1.98 -20.48
CA GLY A 824 18.72 -2.13 -21.90
C GLY A 824 19.69 -3.28 -22.18
N GLU A 825 19.95 -3.51 -23.46
CA GLU A 825 20.93 -4.49 -23.96
C GLU A 825 22.05 -3.76 -24.71
N CYS A 826 23.29 -4.27 -24.62
CA CYS A 826 24.43 -3.66 -25.29
C CYS A 826 24.56 -4.14 -26.74
N ASP A 827 24.50 -3.23 -27.71
CA ASP A 827 24.93 -3.51 -29.09
C ASP A 827 26.46 -3.56 -29.11
N ARG A 828 27.03 -4.77 -29.00
CA ARG A 828 28.49 -5.01 -28.98
C ARG A 828 29.22 -4.53 -30.25
N VAL A 829 28.52 -4.30 -31.37
CA VAL A 829 29.12 -3.81 -32.62
C VAL A 829 29.25 -2.28 -32.61
N LYS A 830 28.27 -1.58 -32.03
CA LYS A 830 28.24 -0.10 -31.98
C LYS A 830 28.79 0.49 -30.67
N GLY A 831 28.67 -0.22 -29.55
CA GLY A 831 28.94 0.29 -28.20
C GLY A 831 27.78 1.10 -27.62
N ASP A 832 26.59 0.99 -28.21
CA ASP A 832 25.38 1.72 -27.83
C ASP A 832 24.42 0.82 -27.04
N CYS A 833 23.74 1.36 -26.03
CA CYS A 833 22.68 0.64 -25.33
C CYS A 833 21.33 0.76 -26.05
N LEU A 834 20.70 -0.38 -26.31
CA LEU A 834 19.32 -0.49 -26.79
C LEU A 834 18.39 -0.55 -25.58
N CYS A 835 17.70 0.56 -25.30
CA CYS A 835 16.90 0.71 -24.07
C CYS A 835 15.56 -0.02 -24.14
N LEU A 836 15.13 -0.54 -22.99
CA LEU A 836 13.79 -1.07 -22.80
C LEU A 836 12.74 0.06 -22.86
N PRO A 837 11.46 -0.24 -23.18
CA PRO A 837 10.39 0.75 -23.18
C PRO A 837 10.30 1.51 -21.85
N GLY A 838 10.22 2.85 -21.94
CA GLY A 838 10.23 3.76 -20.78
C GLY A 838 11.60 4.33 -20.42
N PHE A 839 12.71 3.81 -20.97
CA PHE A 839 14.08 4.21 -20.62
C PHE A 839 14.83 4.92 -21.76
N THR A 840 15.75 5.81 -21.40
CA THR A 840 16.54 6.65 -22.32
C THR A 840 17.88 7.08 -21.70
N GLY A 841 18.66 7.86 -22.44
CA GLY A 841 20.06 8.18 -22.14
C GLY A 841 21.01 7.13 -22.70
N ALA A 842 22.29 7.49 -22.87
CA ALA A 842 23.28 6.63 -23.53
C ALA A 842 23.43 5.26 -22.86
N ALA A 843 23.26 5.19 -21.54
CA ALA A 843 23.29 3.96 -20.74
C ALA A 843 21.90 3.47 -20.30
N CYS A 844 20.80 3.93 -20.91
CA CYS A 844 19.42 3.64 -20.48
C CYS A 844 19.13 4.02 -19.01
N ASN A 845 19.90 4.98 -18.50
CA ASN A 845 19.95 5.36 -17.10
C ASN A 845 18.92 6.43 -16.72
N ARG A 846 18.02 6.84 -17.62
CA ARG A 846 16.95 7.81 -17.33
C ARG A 846 15.58 7.30 -17.76
N LEU A 847 14.53 7.71 -17.06
CA LEU A 847 13.16 7.52 -17.54
C LEU A 847 12.82 8.55 -18.61
N ILE A 848 12.13 8.14 -19.66
CA ILE A 848 11.55 9.03 -20.68
C ILE A 848 10.46 9.88 -20.01
N CYS A 849 10.33 11.17 -20.33
CA CYS A 849 9.21 11.98 -19.84
C CYS A 849 7.86 11.48 -20.42
N PRO A 850 6.77 11.53 -19.65
CA PRO A 850 5.43 11.15 -20.14
C PRO A 850 5.11 11.86 -21.47
N ASN A 851 4.82 11.07 -22.52
CA ASN A 851 4.47 11.52 -23.87
C ASN A 851 5.36 12.66 -24.47
N ASP A 852 6.64 12.73 -24.11
CA ASP A 852 7.53 13.88 -24.43
C ASP A 852 6.91 15.26 -24.08
N CYS A 853 6.19 15.30 -22.96
CA CYS A 853 5.42 16.44 -22.48
C CYS A 853 4.43 17.00 -23.52
N SER A 854 3.92 16.13 -24.41
CA SER A 854 2.94 16.42 -25.47
C SER A 854 3.30 17.60 -26.38
N GLY A 855 4.58 17.99 -26.45
CA GLY A 855 5.01 19.23 -27.13
C GLY A 855 4.54 20.53 -26.45
N HIS A 856 4.05 20.44 -25.22
CA HIS A 856 3.42 21.52 -24.45
C HIS A 856 4.05 21.73 -23.06
N GLY A 857 5.11 21.00 -22.72
CA GLY A 857 5.97 21.26 -21.57
C GLY A 857 7.45 21.06 -21.89
N THR A 858 8.30 21.24 -20.87
CA THR A 858 9.72 20.87 -20.92
C THR A 858 9.97 19.65 -20.02
N CYS A 859 10.65 18.65 -20.56
CA CYS A 859 11.11 17.49 -19.82
C CYS A 859 12.29 17.86 -18.88
N TYR A 860 12.15 17.57 -17.59
CA TYR A 860 13.14 17.88 -16.56
C TYR A 860 13.36 16.69 -15.62
N THR A 861 14.56 16.57 -15.03
CA THR A 861 14.82 15.63 -13.94
C THR A 861 14.17 16.11 -12.63
N MET A 862 14.00 15.22 -11.64
CA MET A 862 13.48 15.60 -10.31
C MET A 862 14.26 16.75 -9.65
N GLU A 863 15.60 16.75 -9.75
CA GLU A 863 16.45 17.85 -9.27
C GLU A 863 16.16 19.19 -9.98
N GLN A 864 15.83 19.14 -11.27
CA GLN A 864 15.51 20.31 -12.09
C GLN A 864 14.07 20.81 -11.87
N LEU A 865 13.13 19.90 -11.59
CA LEU A 865 11.76 20.21 -11.17
C LEU A 865 11.75 20.84 -9.77
N ALA A 866 12.55 20.32 -8.83
CA ALA A 866 12.68 20.89 -7.48
C ALA A 866 13.10 22.37 -7.53
N LYS A 867 14.15 22.68 -8.30
CA LYS A 867 14.65 24.07 -8.52
C LYS A 867 13.68 25.01 -9.25
N ARG A 868 12.56 24.48 -9.78
CA ARG A 868 11.51 25.20 -10.50
C ARG A 868 10.14 25.11 -9.82
N THR A 869 10.06 24.42 -8.68
CA THR A 869 8.80 24.25 -7.97
C THR A 869 8.38 25.59 -7.39
N THR A 870 7.14 26.01 -7.68
CA THR A 870 6.59 27.27 -7.19
C THR A 870 5.47 27.03 -6.20
N LEU A 871 5.54 27.66 -5.02
CA LEU A 871 4.40 27.71 -4.10
C LEU A 871 3.73 29.08 -4.22
N ASN A 872 2.42 29.09 -4.50
CA ASN A 872 1.64 30.30 -4.81
C ASN A 872 2.32 31.22 -5.86
N GLY A 873 3.04 30.62 -6.81
CA GLY A 873 3.78 31.33 -7.87
C GLY A 873 5.15 31.91 -7.48
N GLU A 874 5.63 31.70 -6.25
CA GLU A 874 7.02 32.01 -5.87
C GLU A 874 7.92 30.78 -6.04
N THR A 875 9.03 30.91 -6.76
CA THR A 875 10.03 29.85 -6.87
C THR A 875 10.63 29.50 -5.50
N MET A 876 10.53 28.23 -5.11
CA MET A 876 10.99 27.74 -3.81
C MET A 876 12.47 27.34 -3.84
N SER A 877 13.19 27.61 -2.75
CA SER A 877 14.59 27.17 -2.58
C SER A 877 14.75 25.70 -2.17
N TRP A 878 13.77 24.86 -2.54
CA TRP A 878 13.80 23.43 -2.26
C TRP A 878 14.72 22.71 -3.24
N THR A 879 15.29 21.60 -2.79
CA THR A 879 16.17 20.75 -3.58
C THR A 879 15.75 19.30 -3.46
N TYR A 880 16.19 18.48 -4.41
CA TYR A 880 15.96 17.04 -4.41
C TYR A 880 17.26 16.37 -4.85
N GLY A 881 17.88 15.58 -3.98
CA GLY A 881 19.16 14.92 -4.28
C GLY A 881 20.38 15.84 -4.27
N ALA A 882 20.33 16.97 -3.56
CA ALA A 882 21.50 17.86 -3.41
C ALA A 882 22.67 17.24 -2.61
N VAL A 883 22.43 16.13 -1.91
CA VAL A 883 23.45 15.35 -1.19
C VAL A 883 23.86 14.14 -2.05
N PRO A 884 25.13 14.06 -2.51
CA PRO A 884 25.59 12.93 -3.32
C PRO A 884 25.40 11.58 -2.62
N ASN A 885 24.92 10.58 -3.37
CA ASN A 885 24.70 9.21 -2.91
C ASN A 885 23.71 9.05 -1.73
N LYS A 886 22.86 10.04 -1.46
CA LYS A 886 21.74 9.88 -0.53
C LYS A 886 20.76 8.85 -1.09
N LYS A 887 20.45 7.82 -0.30
CA LYS A 887 19.68 6.64 -0.76
C LYS A 887 18.23 6.98 -1.12
N GLU A 888 17.59 7.85 -0.35
CA GLU A 888 16.16 8.19 -0.52
C GLU A 888 15.89 9.02 -1.78
N THR A 889 16.95 9.64 -2.34
CA THR A 889 16.88 10.55 -3.47
C THR A 889 17.91 10.18 -4.53
N TRP A 890 18.20 8.88 -4.70
CA TRP A 890 19.16 8.39 -5.69
C TRP A 890 18.68 8.68 -7.14
N ASP A 891 17.39 8.94 -7.28
CA ASP A 891 16.63 9.09 -8.51
C ASP A 891 16.69 10.51 -9.11
N TYR A 892 17.29 11.47 -8.39
CA TYR A 892 17.23 12.92 -8.65
C TYR A 892 17.57 13.38 -10.08
N ASP A 893 18.53 12.72 -10.74
CA ASP A 893 19.00 13.02 -12.11
C ASP A 893 18.63 11.93 -13.13
N VAL A 894 17.88 10.92 -12.72
CA VAL A 894 17.50 9.76 -13.55
C VAL A 894 16.00 9.62 -13.77
N VAL A 895 15.17 10.01 -12.80
CA VAL A 895 13.73 10.10 -13.00
C VAL A 895 13.36 11.47 -13.57
N GLN A 896 12.55 11.46 -14.62
CA GLN A 896 12.15 12.65 -15.37
C GLN A 896 10.63 12.81 -15.40
N GLY A 897 10.17 14.07 -15.37
CA GLY A 897 8.78 14.48 -15.46
C GLY A 897 8.63 15.79 -16.23
N CYS A 898 7.39 16.19 -16.49
CA CYS A 898 7.08 17.36 -17.30
C CYS A 898 6.79 18.60 -16.47
N LEU A 899 7.37 19.73 -16.85
CA LEU A 899 6.90 21.05 -16.43
C LEU A 899 6.12 21.68 -17.58
N CYS A 900 4.82 21.85 -17.39
CA CYS A 900 3.93 22.32 -18.45
C CYS A 900 4.07 23.83 -18.72
N SER A 901 3.84 24.20 -19.97
CA SER A 901 3.78 25.60 -20.40
C SER A 901 2.49 26.26 -19.89
N PRO A 902 2.43 27.58 -19.72
CA PRO A 902 1.21 28.27 -19.30
C PRO A 902 -0.01 27.90 -20.15
N GLY A 903 -1.11 27.54 -19.50
CA GLY A 903 -2.35 27.06 -20.14
C GLY A 903 -2.41 25.55 -20.39
N TRP A 904 -1.42 24.78 -19.92
CA TRP A 904 -1.39 23.32 -19.97
C TRP A 904 -1.04 22.70 -18.60
N GLU A 905 -1.55 21.50 -18.37
CA GLU A 905 -1.44 20.71 -17.13
C GLU A 905 -1.56 19.20 -17.40
N GLY A 906 -1.59 18.39 -16.35
CA GLY A 906 -1.50 16.92 -16.43
C GLY A 906 -0.05 16.42 -16.40
N HIS A 907 0.16 15.12 -16.18
CA HIS A 907 1.49 14.53 -15.99
C HIS A 907 2.37 14.60 -17.25
N ASP A 908 1.73 14.65 -18.42
CA ASP A 908 2.33 14.70 -19.74
C ASP A 908 2.02 16.01 -20.50
N CYS A 909 1.45 17.00 -19.82
CA CYS A 909 1.01 18.28 -20.38
C CYS A 909 -0.01 18.19 -21.55
N SER A 910 -0.75 17.08 -21.66
CA SER A 910 -1.80 16.91 -22.67
C SER A 910 -3.12 17.66 -22.34
N LEU A 911 -3.31 18.08 -21.09
CA LEU A 911 -4.55 18.71 -20.62
C LEU A 911 -4.44 20.23 -20.67
N ARG A 912 -5.51 20.90 -21.07
CA ARG A 912 -5.67 22.35 -20.94
C ARG A 912 -6.04 22.73 -19.52
N SER A 913 -5.36 23.74 -18.98
CA SER A 913 -5.82 24.43 -17.77
C SER A 913 -7.07 25.24 -18.05
N CYS A 914 -8.02 25.18 -17.11
CA CYS A 914 -9.22 26.01 -17.13
C CYS A 914 -9.07 27.27 -16.26
N PRO A 915 -9.85 28.33 -16.52
CA PRO A 915 -9.93 29.50 -15.67
C PRO A 915 -10.26 29.17 -14.21
N THR A 916 -9.65 29.92 -13.31
CA THR A 916 -9.92 29.87 -11.86
C THR A 916 -10.63 31.14 -11.40
N GLY A 917 -11.36 31.02 -10.30
CA GLY A 917 -12.04 32.14 -9.66
C GLY A 917 -12.66 31.78 -8.32
N ASP A 918 -13.29 32.78 -7.74
CA ASP A 918 -14.00 32.71 -6.47
C ASP A 918 -15.38 32.07 -6.63
N ASP A 919 -15.87 31.31 -5.65
CA ASP A 919 -17.26 30.79 -5.69
C ASP A 919 -18.21 31.89 -5.19
N PRO A 920 -19.10 32.46 -6.03
CA PRO A 920 -19.98 33.58 -5.65
C PRO A 920 -21.01 33.23 -4.56
N MET A 921 -21.07 31.99 -4.09
CA MET A 921 -21.92 31.54 -2.98
C MET A 921 -21.19 31.40 -1.65
N THR A 922 -19.86 31.49 -1.61
CA THR A 922 -19.13 31.47 -0.34
C THR A 922 -19.28 32.83 0.33
N LEU A 923 -19.81 32.86 1.55
CA LEU A 923 -20.18 34.11 2.23
C LEU A 923 -19.07 34.62 3.16
N ARG A 924 -19.03 35.94 3.35
CA ARG A 924 -18.13 36.65 4.29
C ARG A 924 -16.62 36.48 4.01
N GLN A 925 -16.27 36.11 2.78
CA GLN A 925 -14.88 36.10 2.33
C GLN A 925 -14.31 37.52 2.25
N GLN A 926 -12.98 37.61 2.27
CA GLN A 926 -12.25 38.87 2.12
C GLN A 926 -11.10 38.69 1.13
N ASN A 927 -10.81 39.76 0.39
CA ASN A 927 -9.62 39.90 -0.42
C ASN A 927 -8.37 39.90 0.48
N GLU A 928 -7.25 39.41 -0.03
CA GLU A 928 -5.95 39.62 0.60
C GLU A 928 -5.64 41.12 0.67
N VAL A 929 -5.21 41.60 1.85
CA VAL A 929 -4.77 42.97 2.08
C VAL A 929 -3.40 42.95 2.76
N GLN A 930 -2.39 43.41 2.02
CA GLN A 930 -1.03 43.57 2.54
C GLN A 930 -0.78 45.02 2.92
N MET A 931 -0.19 45.22 4.10
CA MET A 931 0.09 46.55 4.64
C MET A 931 1.59 46.80 4.62
N LEU A 932 2.03 47.85 3.90
CA LEU A 932 3.44 48.21 3.75
C LEU A 932 3.69 49.52 4.49
N VAL A 933 4.80 49.61 5.21
CA VAL A 933 5.30 50.86 5.78
C VAL A 933 6.59 51.20 5.08
N CYS A 934 6.68 52.40 4.49
CA CYS A 934 7.91 52.90 3.89
C CYS A 934 8.43 54.11 4.66
N LYS A 935 9.70 54.03 5.07
CA LYS A 935 10.41 55.07 5.82
C LYS A 935 11.57 55.63 4.99
N GLY A 936 11.64 56.95 4.89
CA GLY A 936 12.70 57.67 4.18
C GLY A 936 12.19 58.93 3.48
N ASN A 937 13.12 59.70 2.90
CA ASN A 937 12.85 61.00 2.26
C ASN A 937 13.58 61.17 0.91
N SER A 938 14.23 60.11 0.42
CA SER A 938 15.00 60.07 -0.82
C SER A 938 15.26 58.61 -1.22
N GLY A 939 15.56 58.38 -2.50
CA GLY A 939 15.78 57.04 -3.05
C GLY A 939 14.55 56.45 -3.75
N PHE A 940 14.69 55.19 -4.13
CA PHE A 940 13.76 54.43 -4.95
C PHE A 940 13.54 53.02 -4.40
N PHE A 941 12.43 52.40 -4.80
CA PHE A 941 12.13 51.01 -4.51
C PHE A 941 11.46 50.34 -5.72
N ASN A 942 11.62 49.02 -5.82
CA ASN A 942 10.82 48.16 -6.68
C ASN A 942 9.99 47.25 -5.78
N LEU A 943 8.73 47.01 -6.11
CA LEU A 943 7.95 45.92 -5.53
C LEU A 943 7.99 44.72 -6.47
N LYS A 944 8.10 43.51 -5.92
CA LYS A 944 8.10 42.24 -6.62
C LYS A 944 6.96 41.38 -6.09
N PHE A 945 6.10 40.87 -6.97
CA PHE A 945 5.06 39.90 -6.64
C PHE A 945 5.26 38.64 -7.48
N ARG A 946 5.39 37.48 -6.82
CA ARG A 946 5.85 36.25 -7.48
C ARG A 946 7.17 36.56 -8.19
N ASP A 947 7.40 36.06 -9.41
CA ASP A 947 8.64 36.35 -10.14
C ASP A 947 8.66 37.63 -11.01
N ALA A 948 7.61 38.47 -10.96
CA ALA A 948 7.57 39.76 -11.68
C ALA A 948 7.83 40.97 -10.74
N ALA A 949 8.61 41.94 -11.22
CA ALA A 949 8.96 43.15 -10.48
C ALA A 949 8.48 44.42 -11.20
N THR A 950 8.01 45.41 -10.44
CA THR A 950 7.67 46.74 -10.98
C THR A 950 8.93 47.44 -11.52
N PRO A 951 8.77 48.44 -12.40
CA PRO A 951 9.82 49.44 -12.65
C PRO A 951 10.27 50.12 -11.35
N GLN A 952 11.40 50.82 -11.39
CA GLN A 952 11.95 51.55 -10.25
C GLN A 952 11.05 52.75 -9.89
N LEU A 953 10.49 52.77 -8.68
CA LEU A 953 9.54 53.78 -8.20
C LEU A 953 10.21 54.73 -7.20
N PRO A 954 10.02 56.05 -7.30
CA PRO A 954 10.60 56.99 -6.33
C PRO A 954 9.86 56.95 -4.99
N PHE A 955 10.53 57.34 -3.91
CA PHE A 955 9.96 57.40 -2.55
C PHE A 955 8.66 58.23 -2.44
N ASN A 956 8.42 59.17 -3.36
CA ASN A 956 7.25 60.04 -3.44
C ASN A 956 6.24 59.64 -4.53
N VAL A 957 6.29 58.39 -5.01
CA VAL A 957 5.38 57.89 -6.04
C VAL A 957 3.90 58.12 -5.67
N PRO A 958 3.08 58.70 -6.56
CA PRO A 958 1.64 58.84 -6.31
C PRO A 958 0.91 57.49 -6.31
N VAL A 959 -0.17 57.39 -5.53
CA VAL A 959 -1.03 56.18 -5.43
C VAL A 959 -1.40 55.62 -6.81
N THR A 960 -1.80 56.48 -7.75
CA THR A 960 -2.19 56.09 -9.11
C THR A 960 -1.03 55.50 -9.91
N SER A 961 0.17 56.05 -9.76
CA SER A 961 1.38 55.55 -10.45
C SER A 961 1.82 54.21 -9.88
N LEU A 962 1.77 54.03 -8.55
CA LEU A 962 2.02 52.74 -7.91
C LEU A 962 0.97 51.69 -8.30
N THR A 963 -0.31 52.05 -8.32
CA THR A 963 -1.41 51.18 -8.77
C THR A 963 -1.20 50.71 -10.20
N ASN A 964 -0.82 51.62 -11.12
CA ASN A 964 -0.54 51.29 -12.51
C ASN A 964 0.71 50.41 -12.67
N ALA A 965 1.76 50.67 -11.89
CA ALA A 965 2.99 49.87 -11.93
C ALA A 965 2.75 48.43 -11.43
N LEU A 966 1.92 48.26 -10.41
CA LEU A 966 1.49 46.94 -9.94
C LEU A 966 0.57 46.27 -10.96
N ASN A 967 -0.50 46.92 -11.41
CA ASN A 967 -1.45 46.38 -12.41
C ASN A 967 -0.83 46.03 -13.79
N ALA A 968 0.42 46.41 -14.04
CA ALA A 968 1.20 46.00 -15.21
C ALA A 968 1.95 44.67 -15.02
N LEU A 969 2.04 44.13 -13.80
CA LEU A 969 2.62 42.82 -13.53
C LEU A 969 1.63 41.72 -13.93
N THR A 970 2.05 40.87 -14.87
CA THR A 970 1.27 39.70 -15.33
C THR A 970 0.93 38.72 -14.20
N THR A 971 1.69 38.75 -13.09
CA THR A 971 1.51 37.87 -11.93
C THR A 971 0.50 38.36 -10.89
N ILE A 972 0.17 39.66 -10.85
CA ILE A 972 -0.62 40.27 -9.76
C ILE A 972 -2.09 40.53 -10.10
N GLY A 973 -2.42 40.64 -11.40
CA GLY A 973 -3.78 40.97 -11.83
C GLY A 973 -4.14 42.42 -11.52
N LYS A 974 -5.28 42.64 -10.84
CA LYS A 974 -5.72 43.98 -10.41
C LYS A 974 -5.60 44.15 -8.90
N VAL A 975 -5.12 45.31 -8.48
CA VAL A 975 -5.02 45.73 -7.08
C VAL A 975 -5.68 47.10 -6.85
N ALA A 976 -6.19 47.31 -5.64
CA ALA A 976 -6.51 48.64 -5.12
C ALA A 976 -5.40 49.09 -4.15
N VAL A 977 -4.91 50.32 -4.32
CA VAL A 977 -3.87 50.90 -3.47
C VAL A 977 -4.41 52.14 -2.75
N ALA A 978 -4.15 52.27 -1.46
CA ALA A 978 -4.46 53.47 -0.68
C ALA A 978 -3.30 53.82 0.25
N TYR A 979 -3.07 55.11 0.50
CA TYR A 979 -2.12 55.60 1.51
C TYR A 979 -2.89 56.14 2.71
N SER A 980 -2.37 55.94 3.92
CA SER A 980 -2.94 56.52 5.14
C SER A 980 -2.94 58.06 5.10
N THR A 981 -3.95 58.66 5.72
CA THR A 981 -3.98 60.10 6.02
C THR A 981 -3.05 60.42 7.19
N ASP A 982 -2.25 61.47 7.06
CA ASP A 982 -1.49 62.00 8.19
C ASP A 982 -2.39 62.72 9.22
N THR A 983 -1.83 63.13 10.35
CA THR A 983 -2.56 63.85 11.41
C THR A 983 -3.06 65.23 11.01
N ASN A 984 -2.73 65.71 9.81
CA ASN A 984 -3.17 67.00 9.26
C ASN A 984 -4.31 66.83 8.22
N GLY A 985 -4.77 65.60 7.98
CA GLY A 985 -5.81 65.29 7.01
C GLY A 985 -5.33 65.29 5.55
N VAL A 986 -4.02 65.30 5.30
CA VAL A 986 -3.48 65.25 3.93
C VAL A 986 -3.55 63.82 3.42
N THR A 987 -4.27 63.62 2.31
CA THR A 987 -4.35 62.34 1.61
C THR A 987 -3.20 62.21 0.60
N GLY A 988 -2.28 61.28 0.87
CA GLY A 988 -1.55 60.58 -0.20
C GLY A 988 -0.39 61.28 -0.91
N SER A 989 0.62 61.81 -0.19
CA SER A 989 2.02 61.90 -0.67
C SER A 989 2.95 62.27 0.50
N PRO A 990 4.18 61.72 0.62
CA PRO A 990 4.84 60.74 -0.24
C PRO A 990 4.58 59.28 0.21
N ALA A 991 4.77 58.30 -0.67
CA ALA A 991 4.63 56.87 -0.34
C ALA A 991 5.52 56.44 0.84
N CYS A 992 6.72 57.03 0.94
CA CYS A 992 7.63 56.91 2.08
C CYS A 992 7.73 58.25 2.82
N ASN A 993 7.81 58.25 4.16
CA ASN A 993 8.10 59.46 4.93
C ASN A 993 9.15 59.22 6.03
N SER A 994 9.76 60.28 6.57
CA SER A 994 10.87 60.14 7.55
C SER A 994 10.46 59.48 8.87
N ALA A 995 9.17 59.56 9.24
CA ALA A 995 8.63 58.95 10.44
C ALA A 995 8.37 57.43 10.29
N GLY A 996 8.12 56.96 9.07
CA GLY A 996 7.50 55.65 8.84
C GLY A 996 6.03 55.60 9.28
N SER A 997 5.34 56.75 9.27
CA SER A 997 3.93 56.84 9.69
C SER A 997 2.94 56.66 8.55
N ASN A 998 3.39 56.75 7.29
CA ASN A 998 2.52 56.47 6.16
C ASN A 998 2.46 54.96 5.90
N THR A 999 1.26 54.39 6.00
CA THR A 999 0.99 53.00 5.59
C THR A 999 0.40 52.97 4.17
N ILE A 1000 0.89 52.04 3.36
CA ILE A 1000 0.39 51.72 2.03
C ILE A 1000 -0.43 50.44 2.17
N ARG A 1001 -1.73 50.53 1.94
CA ARG A 1001 -2.65 49.39 1.85
C ARG A 1001 -2.68 48.92 0.39
N ILE A 1002 -2.37 47.64 0.14
CA ILE A 1002 -2.53 46.99 -1.17
C ILE A 1002 -3.52 45.85 -1.00
N GLU A 1003 -4.66 45.94 -1.68
CA GLU A 1003 -5.69 44.91 -1.72
C GLU A 1003 -5.70 44.22 -3.09
N PHE A 1004 -5.70 42.89 -3.09
CA PHE A 1004 -5.67 42.08 -4.30
C PHE A 1004 -7.10 41.74 -4.72
N LEU A 1005 -7.48 42.13 -5.94
CA LEU A 1005 -8.88 42.10 -6.38
C LEU A 1005 -9.20 40.95 -7.33
N THR A 1006 -8.19 40.36 -7.99
CA THR A 1006 -8.39 39.31 -9.02
C THR A 1006 -7.40 38.15 -8.92
N ASN A 1007 -6.64 38.08 -7.83
CA ASN A 1007 -5.92 36.89 -7.34
C ASN A 1007 -6.50 36.63 -5.96
N PHE A 1008 -6.94 35.40 -5.70
CA PHE A 1008 -7.66 35.03 -4.49
C PHE A 1008 -6.83 34.11 -3.57
N GLY A 1009 -7.36 33.86 -2.37
CA GLY A 1009 -6.69 33.07 -1.33
C GLY A 1009 -5.58 33.80 -0.57
N ASP A 1010 -4.80 33.02 0.18
CA ASP A 1010 -3.66 33.42 1.00
C ASP A 1010 -2.42 33.68 0.13
N LEU A 1011 -2.23 34.94 -0.30
CA LEU A 1011 -1.19 35.29 -1.28
C LEU A 1011 0.17 35.53 -0.60
N PRO A 1012 1.29 35.22 -1.28
CA PRO A 1012 2.62 35.47 -0.74
C PRO A 1012 2.85 36.98 -0.51
N PRO A 1013 3.64 37.37 0.51
CA PRO A 1013 3.96 38.76 0.75
C PRO A 1013 4.71 39.36 -0.45
N LEU A 1014 4.37 40.60 -0.80
CA LEU A 1014 5.19 41.41 -1.69
C LEU A 1014 6.64 41.43 -1.19
N ARG A 1015 7.59 41.33 -2.13
CA ARG A 1015 9.03 41.53 -1.87
C ARG A 1015 9.44 42.89 -2.39
N TRP A 1016 10.60 43.38 -1.96
CA TRP A 1016 11.09 44.69 -2.41
C TRP A 1016 12.60 44.72 -2.63
N ILE A 1017 13.03 45.63 -3.50
CA ILE A 1017 14.42 46.02 -3.71
C ILE A 1017 14.50 47.52 -3.39
N LEU A 1018 15.50 47.94 -2.63
CA LEU A 1018 15.71 49.35 -2.26
C LEU A 1018 16.98 49.88 -2.93
N ASP A 1019 16.92 51.12 -3.40
CA ASP A 1019 18.06 51.87 -3.93
C ASP A 1019 18.09 53.27 -3.28
N GLY A 1020 19.04 53.49 -2.39
CA GLY A 1020 19.14 54.69 -1.54
C GLY A 1020 18.66 54.49 -0.10
N ALA A 1021 18.42 55.60 0.60
CA ALA A 1021 18.19 55.65 2.05
C ALA A 1021 16.71 55.39 2.46
N LEU A 1022 16.16 54.27 1.99
CA LEU A 1022 14.81 53.80 2.37
C LEU A 1022 14.87 52.64 3.37
N THR A 1023 13.77 52.42 4.07
CA THR A 1023 13.48 51.19 4.81
C THR A 1023 12.02 50.84 4.55
N LEU A 1024 11.73 49.58 4.23
CA LEU A 1024 10.39 49.11 3.93
C LEU A 1024 10.10 47.85 4.75
N THR A 1025 8.90 47.74 5.30
CA THR A 1025 8.41 46.59 6.06
C THR A 1025 6.99 46.25 5.64
N ILE A 1026 6.62 44.97 5.60
CA ILE A 1026 5.30 44.51 5.14
C ILE A 1026 4.68 43.57 6.18
N SER A 1027 3.40 43.77 6.46
CA SER A 1027 2.56 42.95 7.34
C SER A 1027 1.50 42.22 6.53
N VAL A 1028 1.38 40.91 6.79
CA VAL A 1028 0.46 39.94 6.13
C VAL A 1028 -0.15 38.95 7.13
N ASP A 1029 0.02 39.20 8.43
CA ASP A 1029 -0.32 38.30 9.54
C ASP A 1029 -1.76 38.47 10.06
N GLY A 1030 -2.58 39.29 9.39
CA GLY A 1030 -3.89 39.69 9.87
C GLY A 1030 -3.85 40.76 10.97
N VAL A 1031 -2.67 41.31 11.27
CA VAL A 1031 -2.46 42.37 12.26
C VAL A 1031 -2.14 43.70 11.55
N GLY A 1032 -2.31 44.82 12.24
CA GLY A 1032 -1.94 46.15 11.71
C GLY A 1032 -2.79 46.65 10.55
N GLY A 1033 -3.95 46.05 10.30
CA GLY A 1033 -4.82 46.34 9.16
C GLY A 1033 -4.56 45.49 7.92
N SER A 1034 -3.63 44.52 7.99
CA SER A 1034 -3.54 43.45 6.99
C SER A 1034 -4.70 42.48 7.15
N VAL A 1035 -5.07 41.79 6.06
CA VAL A 1035 -6.15 40.81 6.00
C VAL A 1035 -5.66 39.63 5.19
N ARG A 1036 -5.72 38.44 5.78
CA ARG A 1036 -5.43 37.19 5.08
C ARG A 1036 -6.59 36.85 4.15
N GLY A 1037 -6.32 36.68 2.86
CA GLY A 1037 -7.34 36.40 1.85
C GLY A 1037 -8.06 35.08 2.11
N THR A 1038 -9.40 35.09 2.03
CA THR A 1038 -10.26 33.92 2.25
C THR A 1038 -11.15 33.57 1.06
N LYS A 1039 -11.05 34.33 -0.04
CA LYS A 1039 -11.67 33.96 -1.32
C LYS A 1039 -11.04 32.70 -1.91
N GLU A 1040 -11.81 31.91 -2.65
CA GLU A 1040 -11.28 30.74 -3.36
C GLU A 1040 -10.62 31.14 -4.68
N GLU A 1041 -9.60 30.38 -5.11
CA GLU A 1041 -9.05 30.41 -6.48
C GLU A 1041 -9.32 29.03 -7.11
N ALA A 1042 -10.59 28.68 -7.23
CA ALA A 1042 -11.04 27.35 -7.63
C ALA A 1042 -11.21 27.24 -9.15
N VAL A 1043 -10.88 26.07 -9.71
CA VAL A 1043 -11.11 25.76 -11.13
C VAL A 1043 -12.60 25.88 -11.42
N CYS A 1044 -12.94 26.71 -12.41
CA CYS A 1044 -14.31 27.05 -12.77
C CYS A 1044 -15.18 27.51 -11.57
N SER A 1045 -14.59 28.22 -10.60
CA SER A 1045 -15.28 28.80 -9.42
C SER A 1045 -16.11 27.80 -8.60
N ASN A 1046 -15.83 26.49 -8.67
CA ASN A 1046 -16.71 25.42 -8.19
C ASN A 1046 -18.13 25.40 -8.82
N ARG A 1047 -18.38 26.20 -9.86
CA ARG A 1047 -19.67 26.37 -10.57
C ARG A 1047 -19.63 25.98 -12.04
N GLY A 1048 -18.56 25.32 -12.49
CA GLY A 1048 -18.45 24.76 -13.83
C GLY A 1048 -17.56 23.52 -13.89
N ILE A 1049 -17.71 22.74 -14.96
CA ILE A 1049 -16.86 21.57 -15.22
C ILE A 1049 -15.81 21.98 -16.25
N CYS A 1050 -14.54 21.76 -15.95
CA CYS A 1050 -13.45 22.02 -16.89
C CYS A 1050 -13.50 21.03 -18.07
N ASN A 1051 -13.51 21.53 -19.30
CA ASN A 1051 -13.20 20.72 -20.47
C ASN A 1051 -11.70 20.81 -20.75
N HIS A 1052 -10.93 19.85 -20.24
CA HIS A 1052 -9.47 19.79 -20.40
C HIS A 1052 -8.98 19.58 -21.85
N ILE A 1053 -9.86 19.38 -22.85
CA ILE A 1053 -9.46 19.40 -24.26
C ILE A 1053 -9.41 20.85 -24.78
N THR A 1054 -10.30 21.72 -24.29
CA THR A 1054 -10.46 23.10 -24.79
C THR A 1054 -10.00 24.18 -23.81
N GLY A 1055 -9.82 23.86 -22.52
CA GLY A 1055 -9.52 24.84 -21.46
C GLY A 1055 -10.72 25.72 -21.10
N VAL A 1056 -11.94 25.29 -21.43
CA VAL A 1056 -13.16 26.09 -21.24
C VAL A 1056 -14.01 25.47 -20.15
N CYS A 1057 -14.42 26.27 -19.17
CA CYS A 1057 -15.40 25.86 -18.17
C CYS A 1057 -16.80 25.78 -18.77
N ARG A 1058 -17.46 24.63 -18.66
CA ARG A 1058 -18.90 24.51 -18.89
C ARG A 1058 -19.62 24.88 -17.61
N CYS A 1059 -20.09 26.13 -17.53
CA CYS A 1059 -20.82 26.63 -16.37
C CYS A 1059 -22.12 25.88 -16.12
N VAL A 1060 -22.51 25.81 -14.85
CA VAL A 1060 -23.79 25.29 -14.40
C VAL A 1060 -24.88 26.34 -14.65
N TYR A 1061 -26.08 25.86 -14.95
CA TYR A 1061 -27.27 26.69 -15.15
C TYR A 1061 -27.46 27.73 -14.03
N GLY A 1062 -27.61 29.00 -14.40
CA GLY A 1062 -27.70 30.15 -13.48
C GLY A 1062 -26.36 30.80 -13.09
N PHE A 1063 -25.24 30.22 -13.54
CA PHE A 1063 -23.89 30.79 -13.41
C PHE A 1063 -23.28 31.05 -14.79
N THR A 1064 -22.54 32.14 -14.89
CA THR A 1064 -21.80 32.54 -16.09
C THR A 1064 -20.46 33.15 -15.71
N SER A 1065 -19.68 33.51 -16.72
CA SER A 1065 -18.36 34.10 -16.61
C SER A 1065 -18.35 35.41 -15.80
N SER A 1066 -17.35 35.58 -14.93
CA SER A 1066 -17.20 36.77 -14.08
C SER A 1066 -16.23 37.81 -14.63
N ASP A 1067 -16.26 39.01 -14.06
CA ASP A 1067 -15.23 40.05 -14.20
C ASP A 1067 -14.08 39.90 -13.16
N GLY A 1068 -14.23 39.00 -12.19
CA GLY A 1068 -13.33 38.83 -11.05
C GLY A 1068 -13.62 39.76 -9.86
N PHE A 1069 -14.58 40.68 -9.97
CA PHE A 1069 -15.01 41.59 -8.92
C PHE A 1069 -16.41 41.25 -8.35
N GLY A 1070 -17.02 40.16 -8.84
CA GLY A 1070 -18.38 39.73 -8.50
C GLY A 1070 -19.45 40.24 -9.47
N GLY A 1071 -19.05 40.83 -10.60
CA GLY A 1071 -19.91 41.18 -11.73
C GLY A 1071 -19.80 40.20 -12.90
N GLU A 1072 -20.64 40.40 -13.91
CA GLU A 1072 -20.58 39.68 -15.19
C GLU A 1072 -19.35 40.11 -16.00
N GLY A 1073 -18.65 39.18 -16.64
CA GLY A 1073 -17.47 39.49 -17.45
C GLY A 1073 -16.99 38.32 -18.30
N ASP A 1074 -15.75 38.41 -18.81
CA ASP A 1074 -15.22 37.50 -19.85
C ASP A 1074 -14.15 36.49 -19.33
N ARG A 1075 -13.97 36.30 -18.01
CA ARG A 1075 -12.95 35.38 -17.46
C ARG A 1075 -13.15 33.90 -17.83
N GLY A 1076 -14.36 33.49 -18.19
CA GLY A 1076 -14.72 32.10 -18.49
C GLY A 1076 -14.71 31.17 -17.27
N ASP A 1077 -14.80 31.73 -16.06
CA ASP A 1077 -14.58 31.04 -14.78
C ASP A 1077 -15.86 30.55 -14.08
N CYS A 1078 -17.05 30.92 -14.56
CA CYS A 1078 -18.33 30.63 -13.91
C CYS A 1078 -18.53 31.32 -12.54
N GLY A 1079 -17.74 32.35 -12.25
CA GLY A 1079 -17.76 33.07 -10.96
C GLY A 1079 -18.89 34.11 -10.79
N TYR A 1080 -19.81 34.26 -11.75
CA TYR A 1080 -20.93 35.20 -11.65
C TYR A 1080 -22.28 34.48 -11.64
N MET A 1081 -23.17 34.90 -10.73
CA MET A 1081 -24.56 34.42 -10.67
C MET A 1081 -25.49 35.35 -11.46
N GLU A 1082 -26.27 34.80 -12.39
CA GLU A 1082 -27.17 35.58 -13.23
C GLU A 1082 -28.29 36.28 -12.41
N PRO A 1083 -28.66 37.54 -12.71
CA PRO A 1083 -29.61 38.32 -11.92
C PRO A 1083 -31.00 37.70 -11.72
N LEU A 1084 -31.44 36.83 -12.63
CA LEU A 1084 -32.73 36.14 -12.54
C LEU A 1084 -32.82 35.16 -11.35
N TYR A 1085 -31.68 34.73 -10.79
CA TYR A 1085 -31.62 33.84 -9.63
C TYR A 1085 -31.40 34.58 -8.31
N LEU A 1086 -31.25 35.92 -8.33
CA LEU A 1086 -31.09 36.75 -7.13
C LEU A 1086 -32.37 36.89 -6.28
N THR A 1087 -33.51 36.34 -6.72
CA THR A 1087 -34.81 36.57 -6.06
C THR A 1087 -34.91 35.91 -4.69
N SER A 1088 -35.04 36.73 -3.64
CA SER A 1088 -35.33 36.39 -2.23
C SER A 1088 -34.32 35.50 -1.49
N ALA A 1089 -33.80 34.42 -2.06
CA ALA A 1089 -32.84 33.55 -1.39
C ALA A 1089 -31.44 34.21 -1.31
N ALA A 1090 -30.92 34.70 -2.44
CA ALA A 1090 -29.66 35.46 -2.45
C ALA A 1090 -29.78 36.80 -1.70
N GLN A 1091 -30.94 37.47 -1.77
CA GLN A 1091 -31.20 38.68 -0.98
C GLN A 1091 -31.32 38.43 0.53
N GLN A 1092 -31.77 37.25 0.97
CA GLN A 1092 -31.75 36.87 2.39
C GLN A 1092 -30.37 36.36 2.83
N ALA A 1093 -29.62 35.68 1.96
CA ALA A 1093 -28.25 35.25 2.23
C ALA A 1093 -27.28 36.44 2.33
N ASN A 1094 -27.44 37.48 1.48
CA ASN A 1094 -26.67 38.72 1.53
C ASN A 1094 -27.10 39.67 2.68
N ALA A 1095 -28.12 39.32 3.46
CA ALA A 1095 -28.62 40.13 4.58
C ALA A 1095 -28.27 39.55 5.98
N VAL A 1096 -27.46 38.48 6.04
CA VAL A 1096 -27.07 37.75 7.27
C VAL A 1096 -25.56 37.64 7.40
#